data_AF-A0A8C6ATX8-F1
#
_entry.id   AF-A0A8C6ATX8-F1
#
_cell.length_a   1.000
_cell.length_b   1.000
_cell.length_c   1.000
_cell.angle_alpha   90.00
_cell.angle_beta   90.00
_cell.angle_gamma   90.00
#
_symmetry.space_group_name_H-M   'P 1'
#
loop_
_entity.id
_entity.type
_entity.pdbx_description
1 polymer ?
#
loop_
_entity_poly.entity_id
_entity_poly.type
_entity_poly.pdbx_seq_one_letter_code
_entity_poly.pdbx_strand_id
1 'polypeptide(L)'
;MASVRCKLARYLEDLEDVDFKKFKMHLEDYPSQKGCTSLPRGQTEKADHVDLATLMIDFNGEEKAWAMAKWIFAAINRRDLYEKVKRDEPEWDNANVSVISQEESLEEEWMGLLGYLSRISICKKKKDYCKKYRKYVRSRFQCIKDRNARLGESVNLNKRFTRLRLIKEHRSQQEREHELLAIGRTSAKMQDGAVSSMNLELLFDPEDQHSEPVHTVVFQGAAGIGKTILARKIMLDWASEELYKDKFDYLFYIHCREVSLGMQRSLGDLIASCCPGPNPPIGKIVSKPSRILFLMDGFDELQGAFDEHTEALCTNWQKVERGDILLSSLIRKRLLPEASLLITTRPVALEKLQHLLGRARHVEILGFSEVRKKEYFFKYFSDEQLAREAFRLIQENEILFTMCFIPLVCWIVCTGLKQQMDSGKSLARTSKTTTAVYIFFLSSLLQSQGGSQEHHNSATLWGLCSLAADGIWNQKILFEECDLRNHGLQKADVSAFLRMNLFQKEVDCEKFYSFIHMTFQEFFAAMYYLLEEENQGETRNMQRSNLKLPNRDVRVLLENYGKFEKGYLIFVVRFLFGLINQERTSYLEKKLSCKISQKIRLELLKWIEAKAKAKMLQIEPSQLELFYCLYEMQEEDFVQRAMGYFPKIEIKLSTRMDHVVSSFCIENCHHMESLSLRLLHNSSKEEEEEEEEEKEEEVQHSDVNPCVLSDPHVAYSQRLVNYLTSSICRGIFSVLSDNWNLTELNLSGNTLGDPGMKVLCETLQQPGCNIRRLWLGQCCLSHQCCFSISSVLSNNQKLVELDLSHNALGDFGIRLLCVGLRHLFCNLKKLWLVSCCLTSVCCDDLASVLSTNHSLTRLYLGENALGDSGVGILCEKAKNPQCNLQKLGLVNSGITSGGCVALCSVLSTNKNLTHLYLRGNALGDVGVKLLCKGLLHAHCKLQVLELDNCSLTSHCCWGLSTLLTSNQSLRKLSLGNNDLGDLGVMLLCEVLKQQGCLLKCLK
;
A
#
# COMPACT_ATOMS: atom_id res chain seq x y z
N MET A 1 -11.25 -51.97 4.60
CA MET A 1 -10.43 -52.98 3.91
C MET A 1 -10.43 -52.68 2.42
N ALA A 2 -9.26 -52.63 1.76
CA ALA A 2 -9.19 -52.38 0.32
C ALA A 2 -9.70 -53.61 -0.47
N SER A 3 -10.55 -53.39 -1.48
CA SER A 3 -11.07 -54.43 -2.39
C SER A 3 -9.93 -55.24 -3.02
N VAL A 4 -10.15 -56.55 -3.24
CA VAL A 4 -9.18 -57.46 -3.89
C VAL A 4 -8.74 -56.91 -5.25
N ARG A 5 -9.66 -56.29 -6.02
CA ARG A 5 -9.35 -55.61 -7.29
C ARG A 5 -8.33 -54.50 -7.13
N CYS A 6 -8.47 -53.64 -6.11
CA CYS A 6 -7.54 -52.55 -5.86
C CYS A 6 -6.18 -53.06 -5.37
N LYS A 7 -6.15 -54.14 -4.58
CA LYS A 7 -4.87 -54.75 -4.15
C LYS A 7 -4.13 -55.37 -5.34
N LEU A 8 -4.85 -56.12 -6.18
CA LEU A 8 -4.29 -56.77 -7.34
C LEU A 8 -3.73 -55.75 -8.35
N ALA A 9 -4.48 -54.68 -8.64
CA ALA A 9 -4.02 -53.61 -9.52
C ALA A 9 -2.71 -52.96 -9.02
N ARG A 10 -2.58 -52.72 -7.72
CA ARG A 10 -1.34 -52.15 -7.14
C ARG A 10 -0.13 -53.06 -7.30
N TYR A 11 -0.27 -54.38 -7.11
CA TYR A 11 0.87 -55.29 -7.35
C TYR A 11 1.22 -55.41 -8.83
N LEU A 12 0.25 -55.21 -9.73
CA LEU A 12 0.52 -55.14 -11.17
C LEU A 12 1.19 -53.84 -11.57
N GLU A 13 0.90 -52.72 -10.91
CA GLU A 13 1.59 -51.43 -11.09
C GLU A 13 3.05 -51.48 -10.61
N ASP A 14 3.37 -52.33 -9.63
CA ASP A 14 4.74 -52.56 -9.13
C ASP A 14 5.62 -53.39 -10.12
N LEU A 15 5.07 -53.79 -11.28
CA LEU A 15 5.82 -54.44 -12.36
C LEU A 15 6.35 -53.40 -13.36
N GLU A 16 7.65 -53.48 -13.66
CA GLU A 16 8.22 -52.71 -14.77
C GLU A 16 7.64 -53.18 -16.11
N ASP A 17 7.65 -52.34 -17.14
CA ASP A 17 7.03 -52.61 -18.45
C ASP A 17 7.43 -53.97 -19.07
N VAL A 18 8.68 -54.38 -18.87
CA VAL A 18 9.20 -55.66 -19.38
C VAL A 18 8.60 -56.84 -18.61
N ASP A 19 8.51 -56.74 -17.29
CA ASP A 19 7.94 -57.79 -16.45
C ASP A 19 6.41 -57.81 -16.51
N PHE A 20 5.77 -56.66 -16.75
CA PHE A 20 4.33 -56.59 -17.00
C PHE A 20 3.96 -57.24 -18.33
N LYS A 21 4.79 -57.10 -19.37
CA LYS A 21 4.63 -57.86 -20.62
C LYS A 21 4.81 -59.37 -20.41
N LYS A 22 5.81 -59.79 -19.65
CA LYS A 22 5.98 -61.21 -19.29
C LYS A 22 4.78 -61.72 -18.47
N PHE A 23 4.28 -60.93 -17.54
CA PHE A 23 3.10 -61.26 -16.74
C PHE A 23 1.88 -61.51 -17.64
N LYS A 24 1.64 -60.63 -18.63
CA LYS A 24 0.59 -60.82 -19.64
C LYS A 24 0.79 -62.07 -20.48
N MET A 25 2.03 -62.40 -20.86
CA MET A 25 2.32 -63.64 -21.59
C MET A 25 2.01 -64.88 -20.76
N HIS A 26 2.42 -64.91 -19.49
CA HIS A 26 2.16 -66.03 -18.59
C HIS A 26 0.70 -66.17 -18.14
N LEU A 27 -0.12 -65.11 -18.27
CA LEU A 27 -1.57 -65.23 -18.14
C LEU A 27 -2.18 -66.12 -19.24
N GLU A 28 -1.56 -66.13 -20.42
CA GLU A 28 -2.00 -66.96 -21.55
C GLU A 28 -1.60 -68.44 -21.37
N ASP A 29 -0.44 -68.68 -20.72
CA ASP A 29 0.10 -70.02 -20.46
C ASP A 29 -0.37 -70.63 -19.12
N TYR A 30 -1.29 -69.96 -18.40
CA TYR A 30 -1.74 -70.44 -17.10
C TYR A 30 -2.47 -71.79 -17.23
N PRO A 31 -2.10 -72.85 -16.49
CA PRO A 31 -2.63 -74.19 -16.71
C PRO A 31 -4.15 -74.28 -16.58
N SER A 32 -4.82 -74.71 -17.65
CA SER A 32 -6.29 -74.87 -17.72
C SER A 32 -6.85 -75.94 -16.75
N GLN A 33 -6.00 -76.82 -16.23
CA GLN A 33 -6.36 -77.88 -15.27
C GLN A 33 -6.73 -77.35 -13.85
N LYS A 34 -6.60 -76.03 -13.59
CA LYS A 34 -7.01 -75.38 -12.32
C LYS A 34 -8.41 -74.73 -12.35
N GLY A 35 -9.22 -74.98 -13.39
CA GLY A 35 -10.59 -74.48 -13.47
C GLY A 35 -10.69 -72.96 -13.73
N CYS A 36 -9.68 -72.38 -14.38
CA CYS A 36 -9.67 -70.98 -14.84
C CYS A 36 -10.04 -70.88 -16.34
N THR A 37 -10.81 -69.87 -16.70
CA THR A 37 -11.14 -69.48 -18.08
C THR A 37 -9.99 -68.68 -18.70
N SER A 38 -9.60 -69.02 -19.93
CA SER A 38 -8.55 -68.30 -20.65
C SER A 38 -9.02 -66.89 -21.02
N LEU A 39 -8.21 -65.89 -20.71
CA LEU A 39 -8.50 -64.50 -21.04
C LEU A 39 -8.25 -64.21 -22.54
N PRO A 40 -9.14 -63.49 -23.25
CA PRO A 40 -8.95 -63.19 -24.67
C PRO A 40 -7.74 -62.29 -24.93
N ARG A 41 -6.77 -62.78 -25.72
CA ARG A 41 -5.50 -62.11 -26.06
C ARG A 41 -5.64 -60.65 -26.50
N GLY A 42 -6.65 -60.35 -27.32
CA GLY A 42 -6.90 -58.99 -27.81
C GLY A 42 -7.30 -57.98 -26.73
N GLN A 43 -7.83 -58.45 -25.59
CA GLN A 43 -8.22 -57.60 -24.45
C GLN A 43 -7.09 -57.45 -23.43
N THR A 44 -6.33 -58.51 -23.16
CA THR A 44 -5.20 -58.49 -22.20
C THR A 44 -3.99 -57.72 -22.73
N GLU A 45 -3.72 -57.77 -24.04
CA GLU A 45 -2.56 -57.10 -24.64
C GLU A 45 -2.61 -55.58 -24.44
N LYS A 46 -3.79 -54.97 -24.63
CA LYS A 46 -4.02 -53.52 -24.53
C LYS A 46 -4.45 -53.01 -23.15
N ALA A 47 -4.73 -53.91 -22.20
CA ALA A 47 -5.16 -53.54 -20.86
C ALA A 47 -4.02 -52.88 -20.06
N ASP A 48 -4.30 -51.79 -19.36
CA ASP A 48 -3.41 -51.27 -18.31
C ASP A 48 -3.49 -52.14 -17.03
N HIS A 49 -2.77 -51.78 -15.98
CA HIS A 49 -2.70 -52.59 -14.75
C HIS A 49 -4.08 -52.77 -14.07
N VAL A 50 -4.93 -51.74 -14.11
CA VAL A 50 -6.25 -51.73 -13.49
C VAL A 50 -7.25 -52.50 -14.35
N ASP A 51 -7.21 -52.29 -15.66
CA ASP A 51 -8.02 -53.02 -16.62
C ASP A 51 -7.68 -54.52 -16.58
N LEU A 52 -6.39 -54.88 -16.46
CA LEU A 52 -5.96 -56.28 -16.39
C LEU A 52 -6.42 -56.96 -15.09
N ALA A 53 -6.28 -56.28 -13.95
CA ALA A 53 -6.81 -56.79 -12.66
C ALA A 53 -8.34 -56.99 -12.73
N THR A 54 -9.05 -56.07 -13.37
CA THR A 54 -10.50 -56.15 -13.55
C THR A 54 -10.88 -57.32 -14.45
N LEU A 55 -10.20 -57.49 -15.60
CA LEU A 55 -10.42 -58.62 -16.50
C LEU A 55 -10.14 -59.97 -15.82
N MET A 56 -9.05 -60.08 -15.07
CA MET A 56 -8.71 -61.31 -14.35
C MET A 56 -9.83 -61.71 -13.37
N ILE A 57 -10.36 -60.74 -12.62
CA ILE A 57 -11.44 -60.97 -11.65
C ILE A 57 -12.77 -61.25 -12.34
N ASP A 58 -13.13 -60.48 -13.36
CA ASP A 58 -14.42 -60.61 -14.02
C ASP A 58 -14.56 -61.96 -14.77
N PHE A 59 -13.45 -62.52 -15.26
CA PHE A 59 -13.46 -63.83 -15.95
C PHE A 59 -13.33 -65.03 -15.01
N ASN A 60 -12.54 -64.91 -13.93
CA ASN A 60 -12.15 -66.05 -13.10
C ASN A 60 -12.64 -65.99 -11.65
N GLY A 61 -13.18 -64.85 -11.20
CA GLY A 61 -13.48 -64.57 -9.80
C GLY A 61 -12.24 -64.12 -9.01
N GLU A 62 -12.46 -63.49 -7.86
CA GLU A 62 -11.40 -62.87 -7.06
C GLU A 62 -10.36 -63.86 -6.54
N GLU A 63 -10.78 -65.03 -6.05
CA GLU A 63 -9.90 -66.08 -5.52
C GLU A 63 -8.94 -66.64 -6.58
N LYS A 64 -9.48 -67.01 -7.74
CA LYS A 64 -8.69 -67.58 -8.83
C LYS A 64 -7.79 -66.53 -9.47
N ALA A 65 -8.26 -65.29 -9.63
CA ALA A 65 -7.43 -64.19 -10.12
C ALA A 65 -6.23 -63.93 -9.21
N TRP A 66 -6.43 -64.00 -7.89
CA TRP A 66 -5.35 -63.86 -6.90
C TRP A 66 -4.33 -65.01 -7.01
N ALA A 67 -4.81 -66.25 -7.08
CA ALA A 67 -3.97 -67.43 -7.24
C ALA A 67 -3.16 -67.42 -8.56
N MET A 68 -3.78 -66.95 -9.65
CA MET A 68 -3.11 -66.75 -10.94
C MET A 68 -1.97 -65.75 -10.82
N ALA A 69 -2.23 -64.57 -10.24
CA ALA A 69 -1.20 -63.55 -10.08
C ALA A 69 -0.03 -64.02 -9.22
N LYS A 70 -0.32 -64.67 -8.08
CA LYS A 70 0.68 -65.28 -7.20
C LYS A 70 1.58 -66.26 -7.96
N TRP A 71 0.99 -67.16 -8.76
CA TRP A 71 1.77 -68.11 -9.56
C TRP A 71 2.62 -67.42 -10.63
N ILE A 72 2.06 -66.42 -11.32
CA ILE A 72 2.77 -65.72 -12.39
C ILE A 72 3.93 -64.88 -11.84
N PHE A 73 3.78 -64.23 -10.68
CA PHE A 73 4.88 -63.52 -10.03
C PHE A 73 6.06 -64.44 -9.72
N ALA A 74 5.78 -65.69 -9.32
CA ALA A 74 6.83 -66.70 -9.17
C ALA A 74 7.45 -67.09 -10.53
N ALA A 75 6.64 -67.27 -11.57
CA ALA A 75 7.09 -67.65 -12.91
C ALA A 75 7.99 -66.59 -13.59
N ILE A 76 7.70 -65.30 -13.38
CA ILE A 76 8.52 -64.18 -13.90
C ILE A 76 9.69 -63.81 -12.99
N ASN A 77 9.96 -64.60 -11.95
CA ASN A 77 11.07 -64.44 -11.01
C ASN A 77 11.00 -63.17 -10.12
N ARG A 78 9.81 -62.59 -9.93
CA ARG A 78 9.55 -61.47 -9.01
C ARG A 78 9.22 -61.99 -7.59
N ARG A 79 10.25 -62.51 -6.90
CA ARG A 79 10.11 -63.07 -5.54
C ARG A 79 9.59 -62.06 -4.51
N ASP A 80 9.92 -60.79 -4.70
CA ASP A 80 9.46 -59.68 -3.87
C ASP A 80 7.93 -59.53 -3.91
N LEU A 81 7.32 -59.60 -5.09
CA LEU A 81 5.87 -59.51 -5.27
C LEU A 81 5.17 -60.82 -4.90
N TYR A 82 5.77 -61.97 -5.21
CA TYR A 82 5.26 -63.27 -4.78
C TYR A 82 5.10 -63.36 -3.26
N GLU A 83 6.12 -62.96 -2.49
CA GLU A 83 6.06 -63.00 -1.02
C GLU A 83 5.07 -61.97 -0.46
N LYS A 84 4.91 -60.79 -1.09
CA LYS A 84 3.87 -59.81 -0.71
C LYS A 84 2.46 -60.35 -0.94
N VAL A 85 2.18 -60.90 -2.12
CA VAL A 85 0.86 -61.46 -2.48
C VAL A 85 0.51 -62.69 -1.63
N LYS A 86 1.52 -63.47 -1.24
CA LYS A 86 1.36 -64.60 -0.31
C LYS A 86 1.07 -64.15 1.13
N ARG A 87 1.69 -63.06 1.59
CA ARG A 87 1.45 -62.49 2.92
C ARG A 87 0.07 -61.84 3.04
N ASP A 88 -0.37 -61.21 1.96
CA ASP A 88 -1.60 -60.41 1.92
C ASP A 88 -2.82 -61.18 1.37
N GLU A 89 -2.77 -62.52 1.39
CA GLU A 89 -3.80 -63.43 0.86
C GLU A 89 -5.15 -63.27 1.60
N PRO A 90 -6.26 -62.95 0.90
CA PRO A 90 -7.58 -62.81 1.52
C PRO A 90 -8.13 -64.14 2.07
N GLU A 91 -8.93 -64.09 3.14
CA GLU A 91 -9.71 -65.24 3.62
C GLU A 91 -10.95 -65.46 2.71
N TRP A 92 -11.11 -66.67 2.18
CA TRP A 92 -12.23 -67.04 1.30
C TRP A 92 -13.23 -67.91 2.07
N ASP A 93 -14.44 -67.40 2.34
CA ASP A 93 -15.46 -68.13 3.09
C ASP A 93 -16.06 -69.29 2.26
N ASN A 94 -15.89 -70.52 2.74
CA ASN A 94 -16.57 -71.71 2.21
C ASN A 94 -17.88 -71.97 2.96
N ALA A 95 -19.04 -71.81 2.30
CA ALA A 95 -20.30 -72.42 2.74
C ALA A 95 -21.23 -72.74 1.56
N ASN A 96 -21.58 -74.03 1.45
CA ASN A 96 -22.57 -74.64 0.57
C ASN A 96 -24.02 -74.17 0.84
N VAL A 97 -24.94 -74.60 -0.04
CA VAL A 97 -26.44 -74.68 0.02
C VAL A 97 -27.14 -73.64 -0.86
N SER A 98 -28.11 -73.93 -1.72
CA SER A 98 -28.59 -75.14 -2.41
C SER A 98 -29.59 -74.66 -3.48
N VAL A 99 -29.66 -75.37 -4.61
CA VAL A 99 -30.62 -75.14 -5.69
C VAL A 99 -32.06 -75.37 -5.21
N ILE A 100 -32.99 -74.46 -5.51
CA ILE A 100 -34.35 -74.80 -5.96
C ILE A 100 -34.73 -73.87 -7.11
N SER A 101 -35.12 -74.50 -8.21
CA SER A 101 -35.58 -74.00 -9.50
C SER A 101 -36.95 -73.31 -9.46
N GLN A 102 -37.15 -72.29 -10.30
CA GLN A 102 -38.29 -72.25 -11.23
C GLN A 102 -38.04 -71.23 -12.36
N GLU A 103 -38.29 -71.68 -13.58
CA GLU A 103 -38.27 -70.93 -14.84
C GLU A 103 -39.45 -69.94 -14.95
N GLU A 104 -39.37 -69.08 -15.98
CA GLU A 104 -40.27 -67.98 -16.41
C GLU A 104 -39.80 -66.59 -15.93
N SER A 105 -39.43 -65.59 -16.75
CA SER A 105 -39.67 -65.33 -18.17
C SER A 105 -38.53 -64.51 -18.79
N LEU A 106 -38.15 -64.84 -20.03
CA LEU A 106 -37.05 -64.24 -20.80
C LEU A 106 -37.36 -62.84 -21.39
N GLU A 107 -38.46 -62.17 -21.00
CA GLU A 107 -38.82 -60.85 -21.55
C GLU A 107 -38.45 -59.67 -20.63
N GLU A 108 -38.30 -59.87 -19.31
CA GLU A 108 -37.85 -58.81 -18.39
C GLU A 108 -36.32 -58.61 -18.42
N GLU A 109 -35.54 -59.66 -18.67
CA GLU A 109 -34.08 -59.57 -18.80
C GLU A 109 -33.64 -58.84 -20.08
N TRP A 110 -34.35 -58.98 -21.20
CA TRP A 110 -34.03 -58.25 -22.44
C TRP A 110 -34.40 -56.77 -22.36
N MET A 111 -35.49 -56.42 -21.65
CA MET A 111 -35.84 -55.03 -21.35
C MET A 111 -34.88 -54.38 -20.33
N GLY A 112 -34.39 -55.18 -19.37
CA GLY A 112 -33.31 -54.81 -18.46
C GLY A 112 -31.97 -54.56 -19.19
N LEU A 113 -31.56 -55.44 -20.10
CA LEU A 113 -30.34 -55.30 -20.91
C LEU A 113 -30.43 -54.14 -21.90
N LEU A 114 -31.57 -53.93 -22.56
CA LEU A 114 -31.77 -52.75 -23.44
C LEU A 114 -31.79 -51.45 -22.64
N GLY A 115 -32.36 -51.45 -21.43
CA GLY A 115 -32.27 -50.33 -20.48
C GLY A 115 -30.85 -50.08 -19.96
N TYR A 116 -30.07 -51.13 -19.73
CA TYR A 116 -28.68 -51.07 -19.26
C TYR A 116 -27.72 -50.62 -20.38
N LEU A 117 -27.89 -51.15 -21.60
CA LEU A 117 -27.15 -50.74 -22.80
C LEU A 117 -27.53 -49.32 -23.25
N SER A 118 -28.80 -48.92 -23.09
CA SER A 118 -29.28 -47.54 -23.23
C SER A 118 -28.59 -46.61 -22.24
N ARG A 119 -28.53 -46.98 -20.95
CA ARG A 119 -27.82 -46.21 -19.91
C ARG A 119 -26.33 -46.12 -20.18
N ILE A 120 -25.67 -47.18 -20.64
CA ILE A 120 -24.24 -47.18 -21.03
C ILE A 120 -24.01 -46.28 -22.26
N SER A 121 -24.88 -46.35 -23.28
CA SER A 121 -24.81 -45.52 -24.49
C SER A 121 -25.08 -44.03 -24.19
N ILE A 122 -26.01 -43.74 -23.28
CA ILE A 122 -26.31 -42.39 -22.79
C ILE A 122 -25.17 -41.85 -21.90
N CYS A 123 -24.56 -42.68 -21.05
CA CYS A 123 -23.40 -42.32 -20.24
C CYS A 123 -22.14 -42.08 -21.09
N LYS A 124 -21.91 -42.86 -22.15
CA LYS A 124 -20.86 -42.60 -23.16
C LYS A 124 -21.10 -41.26 -23.88
N LYS A 125 -22.32 -41.02 -24.39
CA LYS A 125 -22.69 -39.74 -25.03
C LYS A 125 -22.61 -38.53 -24.08
N LYS A 126 -22.90 -38.69 -22.78
CA LYS A 126 -22.77 -37.63 -21.75
C LYS A 126 -21.28 -37.28 -21.52
N LYS A 127 -20.41 -38.28 -21.39
CA LYS A 127 -18.95 -38.07 -21.28
C LYS A 127 -18.37 -37.38 -22.53
N ASP A 128 -18.91 -37.68 -23.72
CA ASP A 128 -18.46 -37.03 -24.97
C ASP A 128 -18.84 -35.54 -25.07
N TYR A 129 -20.07 -35.16 -24.71
CA TYR A 129 -20.48 -33.76 -24.79
C TYR A 129 -19.76 -32.87 -23.78
N CYS A 130 -19.55 -33.35 -22.54
CA CYS A 130 -18.79 -32.62 -21.52
C CYS A 130 -17.36 -32.32 -21.98
N LYS A 131 -16.67 -33.31 -22.59
CA LYS A 131 -15.34 -33.12 -23.17
C LYS A 131 -15.36 -32.11 -24.33
N LYS A 132 -16.35 -32.21 -25.22
CA LYS A 132 -16.53 -31.26 -26.33
C LYS A 132 -16.75 -29.83 -25.83
N TYR A 133 -17.58 -29.67 -24.79
CA TYR A 133 -17.86 -28.38 -24.17
C TYR A 133 -16.62 -27.79 -23.50
N ARG A 134 -15.88 -28.57 -22.69
CA ARG A 134 -14.61 -28.13 -22.09
C ARG A 134 -13.60 -27.67 -23.15
N LYS A 135 -13.47 -28.40 -24.27
CA LYS A 135 -12.60 -27.99 -25.40
C LYS A 135 -13.03 -26.64 -26.00
N TYR A 136 -14.34 -26.41 -26.17
CA TYR A 136 -14.88 -25.14 -26.64
C TYR A 136 -14.59 -23.99 -25.67
N VAL A 137 -14.87 -24.18 -24.37
CA VAL A 137 -14.59 -23.19 -23.33
C VAL A 137 -13.10 -22.86 -23.28
N ARG A 138 -12.23 -23.87 -23.32
CA ARG A 138 -10.78 -23.67 -23.38
C ARG A 138 -10.40 -22.78 -24.57
N SER A 139 -10.87 -23.10 -25.78
CA SER A 139 -10.60 -22.29 -26.97
C SER A 139 -11.12 -20.85 -26.86
N ARG A 140 -12.27 -20.64 -26.20
CA ARG A 140 -12.90 -19.31 -26.06
C ARG A 140 -12.17 -18.41 -25.05
N PHE A 141 -11.66 -18.97 -23.96
CA PHE A 141 -11.06 -18.22 -22.86
C PHE A 141 -9.52 -18.27 -22.82
N GLN A 142 -8.88 -19.07 -23.67
CA GLN A 142 -7.42 -19.20 -23.73
C GLN A 142 -6.71 -17.92 -24.14
N CYS A 143 -7.33 -17.09 -24.99
CA CYS A 143 -6.74 -15.85 -25.49
C CYS A 143 -7.54 -14.63 -25.03
N ILE A 144 -6.83 -13.56 -24.68
CA ILE A 144 -7.38 -12.24 -24.41
C ILE A 144 -6.80 -11.23 -25.40
N LYS A 145 -7.54 -10.15 -25.67
CA LYS A 145 -7.04 -9.03 -26.46
C LYS A 145 -6.76 -7.86 -25.53
N ASP A 146 -5.55 -7.30 -25.63
CA ASP A 146 -5.24 -6.03 -24.98
C ASP A 146 -6.07 -4.91 -25.63
N ARG A 147 -6.30 -3.81 -24.91
CA ARG A 147 -7.15 -2.71 -25.43
C ARG A 147 -6.54 -1.98 -26.62
N ASN A 148 -5.22 -1.97 -26.70
CA ASN A 148 -4.44 -1.41 -27.80
C ASN A 148 -4.03 -2.49 -28.83
N ALA A 149 -4.57 -3.71 -28.73
CA ALA A 149 -4.24 -4.79 -29.65
C ALA A 149 -4.68 -4.43 -31.08
N ARG A 150 -3.78 -4.61 -32.04
CA ARG A 150 -4.12 -4.47 -33.46
C ARG A 150 -5.05 -5.61 -33.90
N LEU A 151 -5.71 -5.43 -35.06
CA LEU A 151 -6.55 -6.47 -35.66
C LEU A 151 -5.75 -7.79 -35.78
N GLY A 152 -6.19 -8.82 -35.06
CA GLY A 152 -5.55 -10.15 -35.04
C GLY A 152 -4.59 -10.40 -33.88
N GLU A 153 -4.19 -9.37 -33.12
CA GLU A 153 -3.33 -9.55 -31.94
C GLU A 153 -4.13 -10.10 -30.75
N SER A 154 -3.61 -11.15 -30.13
CA SER A 154 -4.15 -11.70 -28.88
C SER A 154 -3.04 -12.36 -28.07
N VAL A 155 -3.20 -12.38 -26.75
CA VAL A 155 -2.23 -12.94 -25.81
C VAL A 155 -2.86 -14.09 -25.04
N ASN A 156 -2.08 -15.15 -24.82
CA ASN A 156 -2.52 -16.26 -23.99
C ASN A 156 -2.74 -15.81 -22.54
N LEU A 157 -3.94 -16.10 -22.01
CA LEU A 157 -4.34 -15.67 -20.67
C LEU A 157 -3.42 -16.25 -19.58
N ASN A 158 -3.00 -17.51 -19.68
CA ASN A 158 -2.11 -18.13 -18.68
C ASN A 158 -0.72 -17.47 -18.66
N LYS A 159 -0.26 -16.94 -19.80
CA LYS A 159 1.02 -16.20 -19.86
C LYS A 159 0.92 -14.80 -19.24
N ARG A 160 -0.27 -14.19 -19.21
CA ARG A 160 -0.49 -12.82 -18.69
C ARG A 160 -1.13 -12.76 -17.32
N PHE A 161 -1.83 -13.81 -16.90
CA PHE A 161 -2.53 -13.82 -15.63
C PHE A 161 -1.54 -13.90 -14.48
N THR A 162 -1.68 -12.98 -13.54
CA THR A 162 -0.99 -12.98 -12.25
C THR A 162 -2.04 -13.16 -11.16
N ARG A 163 -1.77 -14.03 -10.19
CA ARG A 163 -2.71 -14.34 -9.11
C ARG A 163 -3.02 -13.09 -8.27
N LEU A 164 -4.31 -12.85 -8.04
CA LEU A 164 -4.82 -11.75 -7.20
C LEU A 164 -4.97 -12.24 -5.75
N ARG A 165 -4.84 -11.35 -4.77
CA ARG A 165 -5.06 -11.69 -3.36
C ARG A 165 -6.56 -11.60 -3.07
N LEU A 166 -7.13 -12.61 -2.41
CA LEU A 166 -8.54 -12.69 -2.07
C LEU A 166 -8.66 -12.71 -0.54
N ILE A 167 -9.58 -11.91 0.01
CA ILE A 167 -9.87 -11.87 1.44
C ILE A 167 -11.35 -12.16 1.70
N LYS A 168 -11.64 -12.81 2.84
CA LYS A 168 -13.02 -13.18 3.26
C LYS A 168 -13.83 -12.00 3.83
N GLU A 169 -13.16 -10.95 4.33
CA GLU A 169 -13.83 -9.91 5.10
C GLU A 169 -14.48 -8.82 4.25
N HIS A 170 -15.55 -8.24 4.79
CA HIS A 170 -16.23 -7.05 4.28
C HIS A 170 -15.70 -5.83 5.03
N ARG A 171 -14.79 -5.07 4.43
CA ARG A 171 -14.30 -3.80 5.01
C ARG A 171 -15.44 -2.78 5.12
N SER A 172 -15.40 -1.85 6.06
CA SER A 172 -16.40 -0.78 6.17
C SER A 172 -16.44 0.10 4.91
N GLN A 173 -17.56 0.81 4.67
CA GLN A 173 -17.68 1.75 3.54
C GLN A 173 -16.65 2.89 3.63
N GLN A 174 -16.36 3.36 4.85
CA GLN A 174 -15.38 4.42 5.11
C GLN A 174 -13.96 3.97 4.76
N GLU A 175 -13.56 2.74 5.09
CA GLU A 175 -12.25 2.19 4.71
C GLU A 175 -12.11 2.05 3.19
N ARG A 176 -13.21 1.70 2.48
CA ARG A 176 -13.24 1.56 1.01
C ARG A 176 -13.14 2.90 0.28
N GLU A 177 -13.87 3.91 0.76
CA GLU A 177 -13.80 5.27 0.22
C GLU A 177 -12.43 5.90 0.52
N HIS A 178 -11.88 5.63 1.71
CA HIS A 178 -10.54 6.05 2.06
C HIS A 178 -9.46 5.35 1.21
N GLU A 179 -9.61 4.09 0.81
CA GLU A 179 -8.67 3.37 -0.08
C GLU A 179 -8.71 3.85 -1.53
N LEU A 180 -9.90 4.24 -2.04
CA LEU A 180 -10.05 4.84 -3.37
C LEU A 180 -9.50 6.27 -3.46
N LEU A 181 -9.58 7.02 -2.35
CA LEU A 181 -9.06 8.38 -2.20
C LEU A 181 -7.64 8.41 -1.62
N ALA A 182 -7.14 7.28 -1.11
CA ALA A 182 -5.81 7.14 -0.55
C ALA A 182 -4.78 7.27 -1.68
N ILE A 183 -4.40 8.52 -1.90
CA ILE A 183 -3.07 8.94 -2.30
C ILE A 183 -2.08 7.96 -1.68
N GLY A 184 -1.06 7.53 -2.44
CA GLY A 184 -0.12 6.46 -2.09
C GLY A 184 0.68 6.56 -0.78
N ARG A 185 0.26 7.37 0.19
CA ARG A 185 0.74 7.48 1.56
C ARG A 185 0.19 6.39 2.50
N THR A 186 -0.99 5.81 2.24
CA THR A 186 -1.65 4.86 3.17
C THR A 186 -1.54 3.38 2.78
N SER A 187 -1.07 3.06 1.57
CA SER A 187 -0.96 1.67 1.09
C SER A 187 -0.02 0.81 1.95
N ALA A 188 1.02 1.41 2.55
CA ALA A 188 1.96 0.71 3.43
C ALA A 188 1.31 0.16 4.71
N LYS A 189 0.28 0.81 5.26
CA LYS A 189 -0.40 0.37 6.49
C LYS A 189 -1.21 -0.93 6.33
N MET A 190 -1.56 -1.31 5.11
CA MET A 190 -2.44 -2.46 4.85
C MET A 190 -1.72 -3.68 4.24
N GLN A 191 -0.39 -3.64 4.09
CA GLN A 191 0.34 -4.76 3.50
C GLN A 191 0.58 -5.92 4.48
N ASP A 192 0.49 -5.68 5.80
CA ASP A 192 0.95 -6.65 6.82
C ASP A 192 -0.07 -7.04 7.91
N GLY A 193 -1.34 -6.67 7.77
CA GLY A 193 -2.39 -7.27 8.59
C GLY A 193 -2.54 -8.76 8.26
N ALA A 194 -2.54 -9.61 9.28
CA ALA A 194 -2.77 -11.06 9.21
C ALA A 194 -4.21 -11.39 8.78
N VAL A 195 -4.63 -10.93 7.59
CA VAL A 195 -5.97 -11.17 7.05
C VAL A 195 -5.97 -12.52 6.33
N SER A 196 -6.86 -13.41 6.78
CA SER A 196 -7.13 -14.75 6.25
C SER A 196 -7.23 -14.77 4.72
N SER A 197 -6.15 -15.17 4.04
CA SER A 197 -6.14 -15.27 2.57
C SER A 197 -7.00 -16.45 2.11
N MET A 198 -7.87 -16.21 1.13
CA MET A 198 -8.77 -17.24 0.60
C MET A 198 -8.23 -17.89 -0.67
N ASN A 199 -8.23 -19.23 -0.71
CA ASN A 199 -7.88 -20.00 -1.91
C ASN A 199 -9.09 -20.22 -2.82
N LEU A 200 -8.88 -20.06 -4.13
CA LEU A 200 -9.90 -20.28 -5.17
C LEU A 200 -10.52 -21.67 -5.12
N GLU A 201 -9.77 -22.70 -4.74
CA GLU A 201 -10.22 -24.10 -4.72
C GLU A 201 -11.28 -24.37 -3.64
N LEU A 202 -11.25 -23.58 -2.55
CA LEU A 202 -12.06 -23.75 -1.35
C LEU A 202 -13.29 -22.82 -1.31
N LEU A 203 -13.57 -22.08 -2.39
CA LEU A 203 -14.60 -21.04 -2.39
C LEU A 203 -16.01 -21.52 -2.06
N PHE A 204 -16.35 -22.76 -2.43
CA PHE A 204 -17.66 -23.36 -2.18
C PHE A 204 -17.66 -24.36 -1.02
N ASP A 205 -16.50 -24.56 -0.37
CA ASP A 205 -16.37 -25.52 0.73
C ASP A 205 -16.88 -24.93 2.04
N PRO A 206 -17.46 -25.74 2.94
CA PRO A 206 -17.91 -25.29 4.24
C PRO A 206 -16.75 -24.76 5.08
N GLU A 207 -17.02 -23.80 5.98
CA GLU A 207 -15.96 -23.18 6.79
C GLU A 207 -15.51 -24.09 7.93
N ASP A 208 -16.43 -24.92 8.44
CA ASP A 208 -16.25 -25.87 9.53
C ASP A 208 -16.98 -27.17 9.21
N GLN A 209 -16.64 -28.27 9.90
CA GLN A 209 -17.29 -29.59 9.70
C GLN A 209 -18.81 -29.60 9.98
N HIS A 210 -19.36 -28.53 10.53
CA HIS A 210 -20.78 -28.39 10.89
C HIS A 210 -21.55 -27.36 10.04
N SER A 211 -20.88 -26.65 9.12
CA SER A 211 -21.55 -25.69 8.23
C SER A 211 -21.92 -26.35 6.90
N GLU A 212 -23.10 -26.03 6.38
CA GLU A 212 -23.50 -26.46 5.03
C GLU A 212 -22.67 -25.75 3.94
N PRO A 213 -22.41 -26.42 2.80
CA PRO A 213 -21.70 -25.84 1.67
C PRO A 213 -22.43 -24.61 1.12
N VAL A 214 -21.67 -23.60 0.70
CA VAL A 214 -22.22 -22.36 0.18
C VAL A 214 -22.46 -22.50 -1.32
N HIS A 215 -23.67 -22.19 -1.79
CA HIS A 215 -24.03 -22.27 -3.22
C HIS A 215 -23.95 -20.93 -3.95
N THR A 216 -23.64 -19.83 -3.27
CA THR A 216 -23.45 -18.50 -3.90
C THR A 216 -22.22 -17.80 -3.35
N VAL A 217 -21.31 -17.41 -4.24
CA VAL A 217 -20.10 -16.64 -3.94
C VAL A 217 -20.17 -15.30 -4.66
N VAL A 218 -19.84 -14.21 -3.97
CA VAL A 218 -19.82 -12.85 -4.52
C VAL A 218 -18.40 -12.30 -4.48
N PHE A 219 -17.81 -12.09 -5.64
CA PHE A 219 -16.58 -11.33 -5.79
C PHE A 219 -16.87 -9.83 -5.91
N GLN A 220 -16.29 -9.06 -4.99
CA GLN A 220 -16.35 -7.61 -5.03
C GLN A 220 -14.95 -6.98 -5.18
N GLY A 221 -14.92 -5.75 -5.67
CA GLY A 221 -13.69 -4.94 -5.66
C GLY A 221 -13.78 -3.73 -6.57
N ALA A 222 -12.77 -2.85 -6.49
CA ALA A 222 -12.71 -1.60 -7.24
C ALA A 222 -12.71 -1.79 -8.78
N ALA A 223 -12.93 -0.71 -9.52
CA ALA A 223 -12.81 -0.72 -10.97
C ALA A 223 -11.36 -1.05 -11.39
N GLY A 224 -11.20 -1.93 -12.39
CA GLY A 224 -9.87 -2.31 -12.87
C GLY A 224 -9.08 -3.30 -12.01
N ILE A 225 -9.63 -3.74 -10.87
CA ILE A 225 -8.94 -4.66 -9.94
C ILE A 225 -8.74 -6.09 -10.49
N GLY A 226 -9.45 -6.45 -11.57
CA GLY A 226 -9.28 -7.73 -12.25
C GLY A 226 -10.44 -8.72 -12.16
N LYS A 227 -11.62 -8.33 -11.63
CA LYS A 227 -12.84 -9.17 -11.52
C LYS A 227 -13.13 -10.02 -12.77
N THR A 228 -13.31 -9.40 -13.93
CA THR A 228 -13.57 -10.08 -15.21
C THR A 228 -12.43 -10.99 -15.67
N ILE A 229 -11.18 -10.58 -15.43
CA ILE A 229 -10.01 -11.41 -15.78
C ILE A 229 -9.95 -12.65 -14.89
N LEU A 230 -10.26 -12.53 -13.59
CA LEU A 230 -10.36 -13.65 -12.66
C LEU A 230 -11.49 -14.61 -13.07
N ALA A 231 -12.66 -14.08 -13.42
CA ALA A 231 -13.78 -14.87 -13.93
C ALA A 231 -13.40 -15.69 -15.18
N ARG A 232 -12.73 -15.05 -16.15
CA ARG A 232 -12.23 -15.73 -17.36
C ARG A 232 -11.16 -16.78 -17.02
N LYS A 233 -10.30 -16.53 -16.04
CA LYS A 233 -9.31 -17.49 -15.58
C LYS A 233 -9.96 -18.72 -14.94
N ILE A 234 -11.00 -18.54 -14.11
CA ILE A 234 -11.77 -19.65 -13.54
C ILE A 234 -12.37 -20.54 -14.64
N MET A 235 -12.96 -19.93 -15.68
CA MET A 235 -13.49 -20.68 -16.83
C MET A 235 -12.39 -21.49 -17.55
N LEU A 236 -11.21 -20.89 -17.75
CA LEU A 236 -10.09 -21.53 -18.43
C LEU A 236 -9.49 -22.69 -17.61
N ASP A 237 -9.35 -22.51 -16.30
CA ASP A 237 -8.74 -23.51 -15.39
C ASP A 237 -9.67 -24.70 -15.20
N TRP A 238 -10.97 -24.45 -15.06
CA TRP A 238 -11.96 -25.52 -15.05
C TRP A 238 -11.98 -26.29 -16.37
N ALA A 239 -11.94 -25.58 -17.51
CA ALA A 239 -11.88 -26.22 -18.82
C ALA A 239 -10.57 -26.98 -19.05
N SER A 240 -9.50 -26.63 -18.34
CA SER A 240 -8.19 -27.31 -18.34
C SER A 240 -8.08 -28.42 -17.29
N GLU A 241 -9.16 -28.64 -16.51
CA GLU A 241 -9.24 -29.62 -15.42
C GLU A 241 -8.33 -29.34 -14.22
N GLU A 242 -7.89 -28.09 -14.07
CA GLU A 242 -7.05 -27.62 -12.95
C GLU A 242 -7.91 -27.16 -11.76
N LEU A 243 -9.15 -26.72 -11.99
CA LEU A 243 -10.04 -26.19 -10.96
C LEU A 243 -11.43 -26.85 -11.01
N TYR A 244 -11.96 -27.22 -9.85
CA TYR A 244 -13.31 -27.79 -9.67
C TYR A 244 -13.64 -29.05 -10.50
N LYS A 245 -12.63 -29.84 -10.90
CA LYS A 245 -12.76 -31.03 -11.75
C LYS A 245 -13.85 -31.99 -11.27
N ASP A 246 -13.89 -32.25 -9.96
CA ASP A 246 -14.80 -33.20 -9.33
C ASP A 246 -16.01 -32.56 -8.68
N LYS A 247 -16.16 -31.22 -8.75
CA LYS A 247 -17.32 -30.48 -8.21
C LYS A 247 -18.35 -30.19 -9.30
N PHE A 248 -17.93 -29.61 -10.43
CA PHE A 248 -18.85 -29.15 -11.48
C PHE A 248 -18.63 -29.83 -12.86
N ASP A 249 -19.73 -30.34 -13.42
CA ASP A 249 -19.80 -30.90 -14.78
C ASP A 249 -19.85 -29.79 -15.84
N TYR A 250 -20.46 -28.64 -15.53
CA TYR A 250 -20.64 -27.51 -16.46
C TYR A 250 -20.49 -26.15 -15.76
N LEU A 251 -19.70 -25.26 -16.35
CA LEU A 251 -19.65 -23.83 -15.99
C LEU A 251 -20.22 -22.99 -17.13
N PHE A 252 -21.15 -22.09 -16.85
CA PHE A 252 -21.73 -21.18 -17.84
C PHE A 252 -21.35 -19.74 -17.51
N TYR A 253 -20.64 -19.09 -18.43
CA TYR A 253 -20.22 -17.69 -18.30
C TYR A 253 -21.30 -16.77 -18.87
N ILE A 254 -21.88 -15.94 -18.02
CA ILE A 254 -22.92 -14.97 -18.34
C ILE A 254 -22.30 -13.58 -18.19
N HIS A 255 -22.04 -12.90 -19.30
CA HIS A 255 -21.62 -11.52 -19.29
C HIS A 255 -22.86 -10.63 -19.12
N CYS A 256 -23.06 -10.04 -17.93
CA CYS A 256 -24.29 -9.31 -17.60
C CYS A 256 -24.60 -8.20 -18.61
N ARG A 257 -23.58 -7.49 -19.11
CA ARG A 257 -23.70 -6.51 -20.21
C ARG A 257 -24.32 -7.01 -21.51
N GLU A 258 -24.04 -8.26 -21.87
CA GLU A 258 -24.46 -8.86 -23.15
C GLU A 258 -25.84 -9.49 -23.04
N VAL A 259 -26.35 -9.66 -21.81
CA VAL A 259 -27.72 -10.10 -21.55
C VAL A 259 -28.66 -8.91 -21.80
N SER A 260 -29.23 -8.84 -23.01
CA SER A 260 -30.30 -7.88 -23.29
C SER A 260 -31.51 -8.18 -22.38
N LEU A 261 -31.76 -7.29 -21.42
CA LEU A 261 -32.83 -7.46 -20.42
C LEU A 261 -34.24 -7.43 -21.05
N GLY A 262 -34.39 -6.72 -22.16
CA GLY A 262 -35.64 -6.65 -22.94
C GLY A 262 -35.86 -7.82 -23.90
N MET A 263 -34.87 -8.68 -24.13
CA MET A 263 -35.03 -9.83 -25.04
C MET A 263 -35.65 -11.01 -24.29
N GLN A 264 -36.82 -11.44 -24.74
CA GLN A 264 -37.48 -12.63 -24.21
C GLN A 264 -36.74 -13.90 -24.64
N ARG A 265 -36.32 -14.70 -23.68
CA ARG A 265 -35.68 -16.01 -23.90
C ARG A 265 -35.90 -16.92 -22.71
N SER A 266 -35.66 -18.21 -22.84
CA SER A 266 -35.66 -19.15 -21.72
C SER A 266 -34.26 -19.29 -21.10
N LEU A 267 -34.16 -19.90 -19.91
CA LEU A 267 -32.85 -20.29 -19.37
C LEU A 267 -32.16 -21.32 -20.27
N GLY A 268 -32.92 -22.19 -20.92
CA GLY A 268 -32.41 -23.13 -21.91
C GLY A 268 -31.71 -22.43 -23.07
N ASP A 269 -32.27 -21.33 -23.57
CA ASP A 269 -31.66 -20.52 -24.63
C ASP A 269 -30.39 -19.81 -24.16
N LEU A 270 -30.38 -19.33 -22.91
CA LEU A 270 -29.17 -18.74 -22.30
C LEU A 270 -28.03 -19.77 -22.22
N ILE A 271 -28.32 -20.98 -21.73
CA ILE A 271 -27.35 -22.09 -21.68
C ILE A 271 -26.92 -22.48 -23.10
N ALA A 272 -27.87 -22.54 -24.04
CA ALA A 272 -27.58 -22.90 -25.43
C ALA A 272 -26.65 -21.89 -26.10
N SER A 273 -26.83 -20.59 -25.84
CA SER A 273 -25.94 -19.54 -26.35
C SER A 273 -24.49 -19.66 -25.84
N CYS A 274 -24.28 -20.33 -24.71
CA CYS A 274 -22.96 -20.61 -24.15
C CYS A 274 -22.32 -21.88 -24.74
N CYS A 275 -23.09 -22.71 -25.44
CA CYS A 275 -22.70 -24.04 -25.89
C CYS A 275 -22.22 -24.07 -27.36
N PRO A 276 -21.36 -25.04 -27.75
CA PRO A 276 -20.94 -25.21 -29.12
C PRO A 276 -22.00 -25.92 -29.99
N GLY A 277 -22.39 -25.29 -31.10
CA GLY A 277 -23.27 -25.86 -32.13
C GLY A 277 -24.78 -25.61 -31.89
N PRO A 278 -25.65 -25.90 -32.87
CA PRO A 278 -27.04 -25.44 -32.86
C PRO A 278 -27.98 -26.18 -31.90
N ASN A 279 -27.65 -27.40 -31.45
CA ASN A 279 -28.55 -28.25 -30.63
C ASN A 279 -27.85 -28.89 -29.42
N PRO A 280 -27.53 -28.13 -28.36
CA PRO A 280 -26.98 -28.67 -27.12
C PRO A 280 -28.01 -29.50 -26.35
N PRO A 281 -27.62 -30.57 -25.63
CA PRO A 281 -28.54 -31.43 -24.88
C PRO A 281 -28.98 -30.80 -23.54
N ILE A 282 -29.66 -29.65 -23.59
CA ILE A 282 -30.01 -28.82 -22.42
C ILE A 282 -30.74 -29.63 -21.33
N GLY A 283 -31.75 -30.43 -21.67
CA GLY A 283 -32.48 -31.24 -20.70
C GLY A 283 -31.58 -32.22 -19.91
N LYS A 284 -30.49 -32.73 -20.53
CA LYS A 284 -29.51 -33.57 -19.85
C LYS A 284 -28.55 -32.78 -18.97
N ILE A 285 -28.20 -31.56 -19.38
CA ILE A 285 -27.36 -30.65 -18.59
C ILE A 285 -28.09 -30.28 -17.30
N VAL A 286 -29.33 -29.81 -17.42
CA VAL A 286 -30.15 -29.33 -16.29
C VAL A 286 -30.61 -30.46 -15.36
N SER A 287 -30.54 -31.73 -15.78
CA SER A 287 -30.92 -32.89 -14.95
C SER A 287 -30.13 -33.05 -13.63
N LYS A 288 -28.94 -32.46 -13.53
CA LYS A 288 -28.12 -32.45 -12.30
C LYS A 288 -27.70 -31.02 -11.94
N PRO A 289 -28.63 -30.19 -11.41
CA PRO A 289 -28.35 -28.78 -11.17
C PRO A 289 -27.20 -28.53 -10.18
N SER A 290 -27.01 -29.39 -9.18
CA SER A 290 -25.89 -29.31 -8.21
C SER A 290 -24.49 -29.41 -8.83
N ARG A 291 -24.40 -29.90 -10.07
CA ARG A 291 -23.14 -30.02 -10.83
C ARG A 291 -22.93 -28.85 -11.81
N ILE A 292 -23.74 -27.79 -11.72
CA ILE A 292 -23.68 -26.61 -12.58
C ILE A 292 -23.20 -25.40 -11.76
N LEU A 293 -22.30 -24.61 -12.35
CA LEU A 293 -21.91 -23.30 -11.83
C LEU A 293 -22.21 -22.22 -12.88
N PHE A 294 -23.00 -21.22 -12.50
CA PHE A 294 -23.22 -20.02 -13.30
C PHE A 294 -22.25 -18.92 -12.83
N LEU A 295 -21.46 -18.40 -13.76
CA LEU A 295 -20.55 -17.28 -13.50
C LEU A 295 -21.16 -16.02 -14.11
N MET A 296 -21.72 -15.16 -13.26
CA MET A 296 -22.32 -13.88 -13.65
C MET A 296 -21.30 -12.75 -13.49
N ASP A 297 -20.79 -12.25 -14.60
CA ASP A 297 -19.75 -11.21 -14.62
C ASP A 297 -20.35 -9.81 -14.83
N GLY A 298 -20.20 -8.93 -13.84
CA GLY A 298 -20.61 -7.52 -13.90
C GLY A 298 -22.05 -7.27 -13.45
N PHE A 299 -22.45 -7.72 -12.26
CA PHE A 299 -23.79 -7.45 -11.72
C PHE A 299 -24.08 -5.94 -11.57
N ASP A 300 -23.04 -5.13 -11.31
CA ASP A 300 -23.16 -3.67 -11.26
C ASP A 300 -23.66 -3.03 -12.56
N GLU A 301 -23.62 -3.77 -13.68
CA GLU A 301 -24.13 -3.35 -14.99
C GLU A 301 -25.59 -3.75 -15.23
N LEU A 302 -26.28 -4.31 -14.22
CA LEU A 302 -27.71 -4.65 -14.24
C LEU A 302 -28.54 -3.74 -13.31
N GLN A 303 -27.95 -2.65 -12.81
CA GLN A 303 -28.59 -1.76 -11.85
C GLN A 303 -29.87 -1.17 -12.44
N GLY A 304 -30.98 -1.28 -11.71
CA GLY A 304 -32.30 -0.83 -12.14
C GLY A 304 -33.25 -1.94 -12.61
N ALA A 305 -32.74 -3.13 -12.93
CA ALA A 305 -33.55 -4.27 -13.38
C ALA A 305 -34.36 -4.95 -12.27
N PHE A 306 -34.00 -4.68 -11.00
CA PHE A 306 -34.49 -5.41 -9.83
C PHE A 306 -35.08 -4.48 -8.76
N ASP A 307 -35.42 -3.24 -9.13
CA ASP A 307 -35.80 -2.18 -8.20
C ASP A 307 -37.28 -2.30 -7.73
N GLU A 308 -38.12 -3.07 -8.43
CA GLU A 308 -39.47 -3.43 -7.98
C GLU A 308 -39.52 -4.84 -7.40
N HIS A 309 -40.43 -5.06 -6.43
CA HIS A 309 -40.83 -6.38 -5.97
C HIS A 309 -41.37 -7.19 -7.17
N THR A 310 -40.46 -7.86 -7.89
CA THR A 310 -40.80 -8.73 -9.00
C THR A 310 -41.51 -9.95 -8.41
N GLU A 311 -42.84 -9.86 -8.23
CA GLU A 311 -43.68 -10.95 -7.74
C GLU A 311 -43.71 -12.11 -8.72
N ALA A 312 -43.52 -11.83 -10.02
CA ALA A 312 -43.43 -12.82 -11.08
C ALA A 312 -42.02 -13.41 -11.21
N LEU A 313 -41.67 -14.38 -10.37
CA LEU A 313 -40.42 -15.16 -10.49
C LEU A 313 -40.66 -16.42 -11.35
N CYS A 314 -39.66 -16.79 -12.15
CA CYS A 314 -39.69 -17.96 -13.03
C CYS A 314 -39.10 -19.19 -12.32
N THR A 315 -39.83 -20.31 -12.34
CA THR A 315 -39.37 -21.61 -11.80
C THR A 315 -39.06 -22.64 -12.89
N ASN A 316 -39.54 -22.42 -14.12
CA ASN A 316 -39.38 -23.35 -15.23
C ASN A 316 -38.31 -22.86 -16.22
N TRP A 317 -37.24 -23.64 -16.40
CA TRP A 317 -36.10 -23.31 -17.27
C TRP A 317 -36.45 -23.25 -18.77
N GLN A 318 -37.57 -23.84 -19.19
CA GLN A 318 -38.07 -23.79 -20.57
C GLN A 318 -38.96 -22.58 -20.85
N LYS A 319 -39.50 -21.93 -19.81
CA LYS A 319 -40.41 -20.80 -19.98
C LYS A 319 -39.62 -19.61 -20.53
N VAL A 320 -40.11 -19.04 -21.62
CA VAL A 320 -39.57 -17.82 -22.21
C VAL A 320 -40.02 -16.64 -21.35
N GLU A 321 -39.07 -15.87 -20.86
CA GLU A 321 -39.28 -14.74 -19.97
C GLU A 321 -38.33 -13.59 -20.30
N ARG A 322 -38.58 -12.42 -19.71
CA ARG A 322 -37.65 -11.29 -19.79
C ARG A 322 -36.34 -11.60 -19.07
N GLY A 323 -35.24 -11.01 -19.54
CA GLY A 323 -33.90 -11.29 -19.04
C GLY A 323 -33.69 -10.90 -17.56
N ASP A 324 -34.34 -9.83 -17.12
CA ASP A 324 -34.39 -9.38 -15.72
C ASP A 324 -35.04 -10.45 -14.82
N ILE A 325 -36.24 -10.94 -15.17
CA ILE A 325 -36.96 -11.97 -14.41
C ILE A 325 -36.14 -13.25 -14.32
N LEU A 326 -35.53 -13.69 -15.43
CA LEU A 326 -34.70 -14.91 -15.45
C LEU A 326 -33.49 -14.81 -14.52
N LEU A 327 -32.72 -13.72 -14.61
CA LEU A 327 -31.53 -13.53 -13.79
C LEU A 327 -31.90 -13.32 -12.31
N SER A 328 -32.97 -12.57 -12.02
CA SER A 328 -33.50 -12.43 -10.66
C SER A 328 -33.88 -13.78 -10.06
N SER A 329 -34.57 -14.61 -10.84
CA SER A 329 -35.00 -15.94 -10.41
C SER A 329 -33.83 -16.90 -10.16
N LEU A 330 -32.75 -16.79 -10.94
CA LEU A 330 -31.52 -17.55 -10.75
C LEU A 330 -30.74 -17.08 -9.51
N ILE A 331 -30.59 -15.76 -9.31
CA ILE A 331 -29.90 -15.16 -8.15
C ILE A 331 -30.64 -15.52 -6.85
N ARG A 332 -31.98 -15.40 -6.84
CA ARG A 332 -32.85 -15.75 -5.70
C ARG A 332 -33.05 -17.27 -5.51
N LYS A 333 -32.35 -18.11 -6.29
CA LYS A 333 -32.45 -19.58 -6.25
C LYS A 333 -33.86 -20.15 -6.47
N ARG A 334 -34.77 -19.41 -7.10
CA ARG A 334 -36.08 -19.92 -7.52
C ARG A 334 -35.96 -20.80 -8.76
N LEU A 335 -35.01 -20.47 -9.62
CA LEU A 335 -34.67 -21.21 -10.82
C LEU A 335 -33.35 -21.96 -10.58
N LEU A 336 -33.39 -23.30 -10.67
CA LEU A 336 -32.26 -24.19 -10.37
C LEU A 336 -31.63 -23.96 -8.97
N PRO A 337 -32.36 -24.20 -7.87
CA PRO A 337 -31.90 -23.91 -6.51
C PRO A 337 -30.56 -24.54 -6.13
N GLU A 338 -30.34 -25.78 -6.57
CA GLU A 338 -29.11 -26.54 -6.29
C GLU A 338 -27.88 -26.06 -7.09
N ALA A 339 -28.08 -25.28 -8.17
CA ALA A 339 -26.97 -24.81 -8.99
C ALA A 339 -26.13 -23.78 -8.23
N SER A 340 -24.81 -23.82 -8.39
CA SER A 340 -23.92 -22.85 -7.76
C SER A 340 -23.84 -21.56 -8.58
N LEU A 341 -23.58 -20.45 -7.89
CA LEU A 341 -23.50 -19.11 -8.49
C LEU A 341 -22.24 -18.39 -8.05
N LEU A 342 -21.52 -17.79 -9.00
CA LEU A 342 -20.41 -16.88 -8.73
C LEU A 342 -20.71 -15.55 -9.40
N ILE A 343 -20.92 -14.51 -8.60
CA ILE A 343 -21.26 -13.17 -9.09
C ILE A 343 -20.07 -12.24 -8.91
N THR A 344 -19.69 -11.48 -9.94
CA THR A 344 -18.75 -10.36 -9.79
C THR A 344 -19.51 -9.03 -9.75
N THR A 345 -19.13 -8.12 -8.85
CA THR A 345 -19.80 -6.82 -8.69
C THR A 345 -18.86 -5.73 -8.17
N ARG A 346 -19.28 -4.47 -8.25
CA ARG A 346 -18.64 -3.37 -7.50
C ARG A 346 -19.30 -3.22 -6.13
N PRO A 347 -18.56 -2.70 -5.12
CA PRO A 347 -19.10 -2.47 -3.79
C PRO A 347 -20.40 -1.64 -3.77
N VAL A 348 -20.51 -0.64 -4.64
CA VAL A 348 -21.69 0.25 -4.75
C VAL A 348 -22.97 -0.53 -5.11
N ALA A 349 -22.86 -1.60 -5.90
CA ALA A 349 -24.01 -2.42 -6.30
C ALA A 349 -24.27 -3.58 -5.33
N LEU A 350 -23.48 -3.69 -4.25
CA LEU A 350 -23.56 -4.83 -3.33
C LEU A 350 -24.83 -4.78 -2.49
N GLU A 351 -25.26 -3.60 -2.02
CA GLU A 351 -26.46 -3.46 -1.20
C GLU A 351 -27.70 -4.02 -1.92
N LYS A 352 -27.93 -3.59 -3.17
CA LYS A 352 -29.00 -4.13 -4.03
C LYS A 352 -28.88 -5.64 -4.21
N LEU A 353 -27.67 -6.14 -4.44
CA LEU A 353 -27.44 -7.57 -4.61
C LEU A 353 -27.73 -8.36 -3.32
N GLN A 354 -27.37 -7.82 -2.16
CA GLN A 354 -27.48 -8.48 -0.87
C GLN A 354 -28.95 -8.73 -0.49
N HIS A 355 -29.86 -7.83 -0.87
CA HIS A 355 -31.30 -8.04 -0.73
C HIS A 355 -31.86 -9.18 -1.60
N LEU A 356 -31.18 -9.55 -2.69
CA LEU A 356 -31.59 -10.65 -3.58
C LEU A 356 -31.01 -12.01 -3.14
N LEU A 357 -30.00 -12.00 -2.29
CA LEU A 357 -29.25 -13.18 -1.89
C LEU A 357 -29.74 -13.72 -0.54
N GLY A 358 -29.88 -15.04 -0.42
CA GLY A 358 -30.15 -15.71 0.85
C GLY A 358 -28.87 -15.90 1.66
N ARG A 359 -28.15 -17.00 1.40
CA ARG A 359 -26.86 -17.32 2.03
C ARG A 359 -25.74 -17.21 1.00
N ALA A 360 -24.98 -16.12 1.06
CA ALA A 360 -23.87 -15.86 0.14
C ALA A 360 -22.56 -15.62 0.88
N ARG A 361 -21.46 -16.09 0.29
CA ARG A 361 -20.10 -15.84 0.77
C ARG A 361 -19.52 -14.65 -0.01
N HIS A 362 -19.10 -13.63 0.71
CA HIS A 362 -18.50 -12.44 0.13
C HIS A 362 -16.98 -12.57 0.13
N VAL A 363 -16.36 -12.18 -0.98
CA VAL A 363 -14.92 -12.24 -1.15
C VAL A 363 -14.47 -10.97 -1.85
N GLU A 364 -13.57 -10.24 -1.21
CA GLU A 364 -13.00 -9.04 -1.79
C GLU A 364 -11.71 -9.37 -2.55
N ILE A 365 -11.65 -8.93 -3.80
CA ILE A 365 -10.46 -9.02 -4.63
C ILE A 365 -9.57 -7.83 -4.32
N LEU A 366 -8.41 -8.12 -3.76
CA LEU A 366 -7.33 -7.16 -3.60
C LEU A 366 -6.43 -7.17 -4.85
N GLY A 367 -5.80 -6.02 -5.08
CA GLY A 367 -4.87 -5.82 -6.18
C GLY A 367 -3.56 -6.60 -6.04
N PHE A 368 -2.53 -6.15 -6.73
CA PHE A 368 -1.21 -6.77 -6.69
C PHE A 368 -0.42 -6.37 -5.42
N SER A 369 0.04 -7.38 -4.68
CA SER A 369 1.15 -7.21 -3.74
C SER A 369 2.45 -6.94 -4.49
N GLU A 370 3.51 -6.50 -3.80
CA GLU A 370 4.81 -6.23 -4.44
C GLU A 370 5.36 -7.42 -5.21
N VAL A 371 5.26 -8.63 -4.64
CA VAL A 371 5.66 -9.89 -5.30
C VAL A 371 4.86 -10.12 -6.58
N ARG A 372 3.55 -9.85 -6.56
CA ARG A 372 2.67 -10.01 -7.73
C ARG A 372 2.91 -8.92 -8.78
N LYS A 373 3.24 -7.68 -8.38
CA LYS A 373 3.68 -6.63 -9.32
C LYS A 373 4.91 -7.11 -10.09
N LYS A 374 5.94 -7.62 -9.39
CA LYS A 374 7.14 -8.17 -10.02
C LYS A 374 6.80 -9.30 -11.00
N GLU A 375 6.01 -10.28 -10.55
CA GLU A 375 5.55 -11.38 -11.41
C GLU A 375 4.85 -10.87 -12.68
N TYR A 376 3.97 -9.87 -12.54
CA TYR A 376 3.28 -9.28 -13.68
C TYR A 376 4.23 -8.61 -14.68
N PHE A 377 5.22 -7.83 -14.22
CA PHE A 377 6.21 -7.20 -15.11
C PHE A 377 7.00 -8.25 -15.89
N PHE A 378 7.51 -9.29 -15.23
CA PHE A 378 8.26 -10.38 -15.87
C PHE A 378 7.39 -11.22 -16.81
N LYS A 379 6.09 -11.33 -16.53
CA LYS A 379 5.14 -11.95 -17.44
C LYS A 379 4.81 -11.06 -18.63
N TYR A 380 4.78 -9.73 -18.46
CA TYR A 380 4.39 -8.77 -19.50
C TYR A 380 5.50 -8.55 -20.53
N PHE A 381 6.71 -8.30 -20.07
CA PHE A 381 7.88 -8.15 -20.92
C PHE A 381 8.45 -9.54 -21.26
N SER A 382 8.57 -9.86 -22.55
CA SER A 382 9.09 -11.17 -22.99
C SER A 382 10.59 -11.32 -22.71
N ASP A 383 11.31 -10.20 -22.55
CA ASP A 383 12.73 -10.13 -22.24
C ASP A 383 12.94 -9.84 -20.76
N GLU A 384 13.73 -10.67 -20.10
CA GLU A 384 13.96 -10.62 -18.66
C GLU A 384 14.76 -9.38 -18.21
N GLN A 385 15.70 -8.91 -19.04
CA GLN A 385 16.48 -7.71 -18.74
C GLN A 385 15.58 -6.47 -18.82
N LEU A 386 14.77 -6.38 -19.88
CA LEU A 386 13.78 -5.33 -20.05
C LEU A 386 12.75 -5.32 -18.93
N ALA A 387 12.29 -6.49 -18.49
CA ALA A 387 11.38 -6.63 -17.34
C ALA A 387 12.02 -6.10 -16.04
N ARG A 388 13.27 -6.49 -15.77
CA ARG A 388 14.00 -6.12 -14.56
C ARG A 388 14.26 -4.62 -14.50
N GLU A 389 14.64 -4.02 -15.62
CA GLU A 389 14.88 -2.58 -15.71
C GLU A 389 13.58 -1.78 -15.57
N ALA A 390 12.51 -2.17 -16.27
CA ALA A 390 11.20 -1.54 -16.14
C ALA A 390 10.66 -1.62 -14.70
N PHE A 391 10.81 -2.78 -14.04
CA PHE A 391 10.38 -2.95 -12.66
C PHE A 391 11.19 -2.09 -11.68
N ARG A 392 12.52 -2.06 -11.81
CA ARG A 392 13.41 -1.24 -10.96
C ARG A 392 13.02 0.24 -11.05
N LEU A 393 12.82 0.75 -12.26
CA LEU A 393 12.48 2.15 -12.49
C LEU A 393 11.13 2.53 -11.90
N ILE A 394 10.14 1.64 -11.95
CA ILE A 394 8.85 1.90 -11.31
C ILE A 394 8.97 1.82 -9.79
N GLN A 395 9.78 0.90 -9.25
CA GLN A 395 10.03 0.84 -7.81
C GLN A 395 10.72 2.11 -7.26
N GLU A 396 11.47 2.84 -8.09
CA GLU A 396 12.03 4.14 -7.73
C GLU A 396 10.97 5.27 -7.67
N ASN A 397 9.85 5.12 -8.38
CA ASN A 397 8.72 6.04 -8.34
C ASN A 397 7.56 5.46 -7.51
N GLU A 398 7.56 5.76 -6.22
CA GLU A 398 6.61 5.21 -5.24
C GLU A 398 5.14 5.48 -5.59
N ILE A 399 4.83 6.63 -6.22
CA ILE A 399 3.47 6.95 -6.68
C ILE A 399 3.02 5.92 -7.72
N LEU A 400 3.80 5.74 -8.78
CA LEU A 400 3.48 4.79 -9.85
C LEU A 400 3.50 3.35 -9.32
N PHE A 401 4.47 3.00 -8.48
CA PHE A 401 4.56 1.68 -7.87
C PHE A 401 3.33 1.37 -6.99
N THR A 402 2.85 2.34 -6.23
CA THR A 402 1.66 2.21 -5.40
C THR A 402 0.40 2.09 -6.25
N MET A 403 0.25 2.93 -7.29
CA MET A 403 -0.86 2.82 -8.24
C MET A 403 -0.90 1.46 -8.95
N CYS A 404 0.26 0.84 -9.23
CA CYS A 404 0.35 -0.52 -9.79
C CYS A 404 -0.21 -1.62 -8.86
N PHE A 405 -0.69 -1.29 -7.66
CA PHE A 405 -1.61 -2.15 -6.92
C PHE A 405 -2.83 -2.51 -7.76
N ILE A 406 -3.39 -1.57 -8.51
CA ILE A 406 -4.50 -1.83 -9.42
C ILE A 406 -3.91 -2.46 -10.72
N PRO A 407 -4.27 -3.71 -11.08
CA PRO A 407 -3.70 -4.39 -12.25
C PRO A 407 -3.89 -3.62 -13.56
N LEU A 408 -5.01 -2.90 -13.71
CA LEU A 408 -5.25 -2.03 -14.85
C LEU A 408 -4.22 -0.91 -14.99
N VAL A 409 -3.84 -0.27 -13.88
CA VAL A 409 -2.79 0.77 -13.89
C VAL A 409 -1.42 0.14 -14.12
N CYS A 410 -1.16 -1.04 -13.54
CA CYS A 410 0.05 -1.81 -13.83
C CYS A 410 0.19 -2.12 -15.32
N TRP A 411 -0.90 -2.47 -16.00
CA TRP A 411 -0.95 -2.65 -17.45
C TRP A 411 -0.63 -1.34 -18.20
N ILE A 412 -1.29 -0.23 -17.84
CA ILE A 412 -1.03 1.11 -18.44
C ILE A 412 0.45 1.49 -18.34
N VAL A 413 1.05 1.33 -17.16
CA VAL A 413 2.46 1.62 -16.92
C VAL A 413 3.36 0.74 -17.80
N CYS A 414 3.13 -0.57 -17.83
CA CYS A 414 3.90 -1.49 -18.65
C CYS A 414 3.78 -1.18 -20.15
N THR A 415 2.58 -0.82 -20.62
CA THR A 415 2.35 -0.42 -22.02
C THR A 415 3.06 0.88 -22.36
N GLY A 416 2.97 1.91 -21.51
CA GLY A 416 3.64 3.19 -21.71
C GLY A 416 5.17 3.06 -21.71
N LEU A 417 5.73 2.26 -20.79
CA LEU A 417 7.17 1.97 -20.77
C LEU A 417 7.61 1.19 -22.00
N LYS A 418 6.90 0.14 -22.38
CA LYS A 418 7.23 -0.68 -23.55
C LYS A 418 7.31 0.16 -24.82
N GLN A 419 6.36 1.07 -25.03
CA GLN A 419 6.40 1.94 -26.20
C GLN A 419 7.65 2.83 -26.25
N GLN A 420 8.15 3.28 -25.10
CA GLN A 420 9.39 4.07 -25.05
C GLN A 420 10.62 3.23 -25.39
N MET A 421 10.64 1.99 -24.92
CA MET A 421 11.70 1.03 -25.23
C MET A 421 11.73 0.71 -26.73
N ASP A 422 10.56 0.45 -27.31
CA ASP A 422 10.42 0.20 -28.74
C ASP A 422 10.83 1.43 -29.58
N SER A 423 10.72 2.65 -29.02
CA SER A 423 11.17 3.90 -29.65
C SER A 423 12.66 4.24 -29.44
N GLY A 424 13.42 3.39 -28.73
CA GLY A 424 14.86 3.58 -28.48
C GLY A 424 15.19 4.71 -27.49
N LYS A 425 14.23 5.17 -26.68
CA LYS A 425 14.41 6.28 -25.71
C LYS A 425 14.73 5.78 -24.31
N SER A 426 15.42 6.60 -23.51
CA SER A 426 15.80 6.27 -22.13
C SER A 426 14.58 6.16 -21.21
N LEU A 427 14.35 4.96 -20.67
CA LEU A 427 13.29 4.66 -19.69
C LEU A 427 13.39 5.48 -18.39
N ALA A 428 14.61 5.85 -18.00
CA ALA A 428 14.88 6.61 -16.79
C ALA A 428 14.25 8.01 -16.83
N ARG A 429 14.10 8.62 -18.02
CA ARG A 429 13.39 9.91 -18.14
C ARG A 429 11.87 9.75 -18.08
N THR A 430 11.35 8.65 -18.63
CA THR A 430 9.91 8.37 -18.70
C THR A 430 9.30 7.99 -17.36
N SER A 431 10.00 7.18 -16.57
CA SER A 431 9.52 6.67 -15.28
C SER A 431 9.56 7.70 -14.15
N LYS A 432 10.29 8.81 -14.35
CA LYS A 432 10.44 9.86 -13.34
C LYS A 432 9.13 10.46 -12.90
N THR A 433 8.18 10.70 -13.81
CA THR A 433 6.93 11.40 -13.46
C THR A 433 5.70 10.66 -13.95
N THR A 434 4.59 10.84 -13.23
CA THR A 434 3.31 10.20 -13.52
C THR A 434 2.79 10.65 -14.88
N THR A 435 2.88 11.96 -15.17
CA THR A 435 2.38 12.55 -16.41
C THR A 435 3.05 11.97 -17.65
N ALA A 436 4.36 11.71 -17.59
CA ALA A 436 5.10 11.13 -18.70
C ALA A 436 4.54 9.76 -19.10
N VAL A 437 4.30 8.86 -18.13
CA VAL A 437 3.76 7.53 -18.39
C VAL A 437 2.38 7.59 -19.05
N TYR A 438 1.51 8.52 -18.62
CA TYR A 438 0.17 8.70 -19.20
C TYR A 438 0.24 9.26 -20.63
N ILE A 439 1.12 10.24 -20.90
CA ILE A 439 1.34 10.77 -22.26
C ILE A 439 1.78 9.66 -23.22
N PHE A 440 2.73 8.82 -22.79
CA PHE A 440 3.19 7.73 -23.63
C PHE A 440 2.09 6.68 -23.81
N PHE A 441 1.42 6.26 -22.74
CA PHE A 441 0.28 5.36 -22.88
C PHE A 441 -0.79 5.88 -23.85
N LEU A 442 -1.17 7.16 -23.76
CA LEU A 442 -2.10 7.80 -24.69
C LEU A 442 -1.60 7.71 -26.15
N SER A 443 -0.30 7.95 -26.35
CA SER A 443 0.34 7.83 -27.66
C SER A 443 0.31 6.39 -28.19
N SER A 444 0.29 5.37 -27.32
CA SER A 444 0.15 3.96 -27.72
C SER A 444 -1.27 3.63 -28.20
N LEU A 445 -2.29 4.20 -27.56
CA LEU A 445 -3.69 3.99 -27.95
C LEU A 445 -4.02 4.60 -29.30
N LEU A 446 -3.35 5.70 -29.65
CA LEU A 446 -3.61 6.43 -30.90
C LEU A 446 -2.83 5.86 -32.10
N GLN A 447 -1.74 5.11 -31.88
CA GLN A 447 -0.96 4.48 -32.96
C GLN A 447 -1.63 3.26 -33.58
N SER A 448 -2.64 2.66 -32.93
CA SER A 448 -3.37 1.49 -33.44
C SER A 448 -4.45 1.83 -34.48
N GLN A 449 -4.75 3.11 -34.72
CA GLN A 449 -5.69 3.55 -35.75
C GLN A 449 -4.90 4.12 -36.94
N GLY A 450 -4.64 3.28 -37.94
CA GLY A 450 -3.86 3.65 -39.12
C GLY A 450 -4.63 4.58 -40.09
N GLY A 451 -3.92 5.60 -40.59
CA GLY A 451 -4.17 6.27 -41.88
C GLY A 451 -5.35 7.23 -41.99
N SER A 452 -5.07 8.50 -42.29
CA SER A 452 -5.96 9.50 -42.93
C SER A 452 -7.13 10.13 -42.15
N GLN A 453 -6.98 10.45 -40.85
CA GLN A 453 -7.96 11.29 -40.12
C GLN A 453 -7.31 12.25 -39.09
N GLU A 454 -6.48 13.20 -39.52
CA GLU A 454 -5.86 14.17 -38.62
C GLU A 454 -6.87 15.13 -37.95
N HIS A 455 -7.95 15.51 -38.66
CA HIS A 455 -8.97 16.45 -38.14
C HIS A 455 -10.07 15.82 -37.27
N HIS A 456 -10.32 14.50 -37.38
CA HIS A 456 -11.35 13.82 -36.57
C HIS A 456 -10.87 13.53 -35.13
N ASN A 457 -9.55 13.42 -34.96
CA ASN A 457 -8.92 13.12 -33.67
C ASN A 457 -8.90 14.33 -32.72
N SER A 458 -8.73 15.56 -33.21
CA SER A 458 -8.68 16.77 -32.37
C SER A 458 -10.04 17.10 -31.76
N ALA A 459 -11.14 16.97 -32.54
CA ALA A 459 -12.50 17.19 -32.06
C ALA A 459 -12.93 16.16 -31.01
N THR A 460 -12.59 14.89 -31.21
CA THR A 460 -12.85 13.80 -30.26
C THR A 460 -12.07 14.01 -28.95
N LEU A 461 -10.80 14.40 -29.05
CA LEU A 461 -9.97 14.72 -27.89
C LEU A 461 -10.55 15.90 -27.09
N TRP A 462 -10.99 16.96 -27.76
CA TRP A 462 -11.64 18.10 -27.10
C TRP A 462 -12.92 17.68 -26.37
N GLY A 463 -13.76 16.87 -27.02
CA GLY A 463 -14.96 16.31 -26.41
C GLY A 463 -14.64 15.50 -25.15
N LEU A 464 -13.62 14.64 -25.19
CA LEU A 464 -13.17 13.85 -24.04
C LEU A 464 -12.65 14.72 -22.90
N CYS A 465 -11.84 15.75 -23.22
CA CYS A 465 -11.30 16.68 -22.22
C CYS A 465 -12.43 17.48 -21.54
N SER A 466 -13.38 17.99 -22.32
CA SER A 466 -14.51 18.75 -21.79
C SER A 466 -15.45 17.90 -20.92
N LEU A 467 -15.76 16.67 -21.35
CA LEU A 467 -16.54 15.71 -20.55
C LEU A 467 -15.82 15.38 -19.23
N ALA A 468 -14.51 15.18 -19.29
CA ALA A 468 -13.71 14.87 -18.10
C ALA A 468 -13.71 16.03 -17.09
N ALA A 469 -13.49 17.26 -17.56
CA ALA A 469 -13.51 18.44 -16.72
C ALA A 469 -14.87 18.66 -16.05
N ASP A 470 -15.97 18.49 -16.80
CA ASP A 470 -17.33 18.56 -16.26
C ASP A 470 -17.55 17.50 -15.18
N GLY A 471 -17.08 16.28 -15.43
CA GLY A 471 -17.10 15.20 -14.45
C GLY A 471 -16.34 15.53 -13.16
N ILE A 472 -15.17 16.17 -13.23
CA ILE A 472 -14.42 16.55 -12.03
C ILE A 472 -15.16 17.62 -11.21
N TRP A 473 -15.69 18.66 -11.86
CA TRP A 473 -16.39 19.75 -11.16
C TRP A 473 -17.72 19.31 -10.55
N ASN A 474 -18.45 18.46 -11.26
CA ASN A 474 -19.74 17.93 -10.80
C ASN A 474 -19.58 16.65 -9.97
N GLN A 475 -18.35 16.20 -9.69
CA GLN A 475 -18.03 14.94 -9.02
C GLN A 475 -18.75 13.74 -9.66
N LYS A 476 -18.90 13.77 -10.98
CA LYS A 476 -19.60 12.80 -11.81
C LYS A 476 -18.59 11.85 -12.46
N ILE A 477 -18.72 10.57 -12.14
CA ILE A 477 -17.87 9.47 -12.65
C ILE A 477 -18.58 8.71 -13.79
N LEU A 478 -19.91 8.74 -13.82
CA LEU A 478 -20.77 8.08 -14.81
C LEU A 478 -21.47 9.14 -15.66
N PHE A 479 -21.41 8.99 -16.99
CA PHE A 479 -21.94 9.90 -17.99
C PHE A 479 -22.99 9.21 -18.84
N GLU A 480 -24.14 9.83 -19.03
CA GLU A 480 -25.21 9.35 -19.90
C GLU A 480 -24.85 9.52 -21.39
N GLU A 481 -25.60 8.85 -22.26
CA GLU A 481 -25.48 9.05 -23.71
C GLU A 481 -25.84 10.49 -24.14
N CYS A 482 -26.69 11.18 -23.37
CA CYS A 482 -26.95 12.60 -23.58
C CYS A 482 -25.70 13.46 -23.28
N ASP A 483 -24.96 13.16 -22.21
CA ASP A 483 -23.71 13.86 -21.86
C ASP A 483 -22.66 13.71 -22.98
N LEU A 484 -22.48 12.50 -23.52
CA LEU A 484 -21.54 12.29 -24.63
C LEU A 484 -21.90 13.16 -25.84
N ARG A 485 -23.19 13.20 -26.20
CA ARG A 485 -23.69 14.03 -27.32
C ARG A 485 -23.51 15.53 -27.04
N ASN A 486 -23.77 15.96 -25.81
CA ASN A 486 -23.57 17.33 -25.35
C ASN A 486 -22.11 17.79 -25.50
N HIS A 487 -21.16 16.87 -25.33
CA HIS A 487 -19.73 17.11 -25.51
C HIS A 487 -19.22 16.77 -26.94
N GLY A 488 -20.12 16.49 -27.90
CA GLY A 488 -19.79 16.27 -29.30
C GLY A 488 -19.12 14.91 -29.60
N LEU A 489 -19.29 13.92 -28.72
CA LEU A 489 -18.69 12.59 -28.84
C LEU A 489 -19.64 11.58 -29.48
N GLN A 490 -19.13 10.80 -30.44
CA GLN A 490 -19.84 9.66 -31.03
C GLN A 490 -19.28 8.32 -30.52
N LYS A 491 -20.12 7.28 -30.53
CA LYS A 491 -19.84 5.98 -29.90
C LYS A 491 -18.59 5.26 -30.44
N ALA A 492 -18.34 5.35 -31.74
CA ALA A 492 -17.21 4.68 -32.37
C ALA A 492 -15.87 5.26 -31.87
N ASP A 493 -15.82 6.59 -31.69
CA ASP A 493 -14.61 7.36 -31.44
C ASP A 493 -14.11 7.26 -29.99
N VAL A 494 -14.99 6.94 -29.04
CA VAL A 494 -14.68 6.95 -27.59
C VAL A 494 -14.46 5.56 -26.98
N SER A 495 -14.66 4.49 -27.74
CA SER A 495 -14.57 3.10 -27.24
C SER A 495 -13.20 2.72 -26.67
N ALA A 496 -12.13 3.40 -27.10
CA ALA A 496 -10.77 3.23 -26.59
C ALA A 496 -10.55 3.89 -25.22
N PHE A 497 -11.34 4.89 -24.84
CA PHE A 497 -11.13 5.75 -23.66
C PHE A 497 -12.23 5.63 -22.60
N LEU A 498 -13.45 5.27 -23.02
CA LEU A 498 -14.62 5.14 -22.16
C LEU A 498 -15.09 3.69 -22.10
N ARG A 499 -15.56 3.27 -20.91
CA ARG A 499 -16.29 2.02 -20.69
C ARG A 499 -17.78 2.33 -20.63
N MET A 500 -18.58 1.67 -21.47
CA MET A 500 -20.04 1.72 -21.37
C MET A 500 -20.55 0.77 -20.27
N ASN A 501 -21.48 1.25 -19.45
CA ASN A 501 -22.21 0.54 -18.41
C ASN A 501 -23.72 0.68 -18.71
N LEU A 502 -24.54 -0.33 -18.43
CA LEU A 502 -25.99 -0.29 -18.65
C LEU A 502 -26.70 -0.09 -17.30
N PHE A 503 -27.70 0.80 -17.26
CA PHE A 503 -28.58 0.98 -16.10
C PHE A 503 -30.03 1.07 -16.59
N GLN A 504 -30.98 0.53 -15.84
CA GLN A 504 -32.39 0.47 -16.21
C GLN A 504 -33.19 1.46 -15.35
N LYS A 505 -34.13 2.19 -15.93
CA LYS A 505 -35.03 3.10 -15.20
C LYS A 505 -36.46 2.84 -15.66
N GLU A 506 -37.29 2.27 -14.77
CA GLU A 506 -38.74 1.95 -14.82
C GLU A 506 -39.40 1.48 -16.15
N VAL A 507 -39.01 2.00 -17.32
CA VAL A 507 -39.53 1.60 -18.64
C VAL A 507 -38.42 1.51 -19.73
N ASP A 508 -37.26 2.18 -19.57
CA ASP A 508 -36.19 2.25 -20.59
C ASP A 508 -34.79 1.82 -20.06
N CYS A 509 -33.96 1.26 -20.94
CA CYS A 509 -32.54 0.97 -20.67
C CYS A 509 -31.66 2.17 -21.05
N GLU A 510 -31.04 2.81 -20.07
CA GLU A 510 -30.18 3.98 -20.26
C GLU A 510 -28.70 3.60 -20.26
N LYS A 511 -27.95 4.13 -21.24
CA LYS A 511 -26.53 3.81 -21.44
C LYS A 511 -25.68 4.85 -20.74
N PHE A 512 -24.88 4.38 -19.78
CA PHE A 512 -23.89 5.19 -19.09
C PHE A 512 -22.48 4.86 -19.57
N TYR A 513 -21.54 5.77 -19.35
CA TYR A 513 -20.15 5.69 -19.75
C TYR A 513 -19.28 6.17 -18.59
N SER A 514 -18.12 5.56 -18.39
CA SER A 514 -17.13 6.01 -17.41
C SER A 514 -15.74 5.94 -18.01
N PHE A 515 -14.83 6.81 -17.60
CA PHE A 515 -13.42 6.64 -17.95
C PHE A 515 -12.89 5.29 -17.46
N ILE A 516 -11.84 4.79 -18.13
CA ILE A 516 -11.24 3.48 -17.83
C ILE A 516 -10.75 3.40 -16.38
N HIS A 517 -10.27 4.52 -15.86
CA HIS A 517 -9.87 4.73 -14.48
C HIS A 517 -10.01 6.24 -14.16
N MET A 518 -10.21 6.60 -12.89
CA MET A 518 -10.40 8.00 -12.46
C MET A 518 -9.23 8.90 -12.86
N THR A 519 -8.01 8.38 -12.79
CA THR A 519 -6.80 9.11 -13.20
C THR A 519 -6.78 9.52 -14.67
N PHE A 520 -7.51 8.83 -15.56
CA PHE A 520 -7.69 9.29 -16.94
C PHE A 520 -8.66 10.45 -17.03
N GLN A 521 -9.72 10.43 -16.22
CA GLN A 521 -10.62 11.57 -16.12
C GLN A 521 -9.85 12.79 -15.59
N GLU A 522 -9.01 12.63 -14.57
CA GLU A 522 -8.16 13.71 -14.05
C GLU A 522 -7.14 14.21 -15.09
N PHE A 523 -6.51 13.30 -15.83
CA PHE A 523 -5.58 13.63 -16.90
C PHE A 523 -6.24 14.43 -18.04
N PHE A 524 -7.39 13.96 -18.54
CA PHE A 524 -8.14 14.66 -19.60
C PHE A 524 -8.75 15.98 -19.10
N ALA A 525 -9.14 16.06 -17.82
CA ALA A 525 -9.56 17.32 -17.20
C ALA A 525 -8.40 18.33 -17.14
N ALA A 526 -7.18 17.89 -16.82
CA ALA A 526 -6.00 18.76 -16.88
C ALA A 526 -5.72 19.28 -18.30
N MET A 527 -5.86 18.40 -19.31
CA MET A 527 -5.76 18.79 -20.71
C MET A 527 -6.82 19.80 -21.15
N TYR A 528 -8.04 19.74 -20.61
CA TYR A 528 -9.11 20.70 -20.92
C TYR A 528 -8.70 22.14 -20.64
N TYR A 529 -7.94 22.38 -19.57
CA TYR A 529 -7.43 23.70 -19.25
C TYR A 529 -6.34 24.17 -20.21
N LEU A 530 -5.61 23.23 -20.82
CA LEU A 530 -4.43 23.51 -21.64
C LEU A 530 -4.70 23.70 -23.12
N LEU A 531 -5.68 22.99 -23.68
CA LEU A 531 -5.94 23.00 -25.13
C LEU A 531 -6.40 24.38 -25.63
N GLU A 532 -5.85 24.88 -26.74
CA GLU A 532 -6.41 26.07 -27.39
C GLU A 532 -7.67 25.71 -28.19
N GLU A 533 -8.66 26.61 -28.24
CA GLU A 533 -9.79 26.44 -29.14
C GLU A 533 -9.32 26.66 -30.58
N GLU A 534 -9.46 25.64 -31.43
CA GLU A 534 -9.31 25.83 -32.87
C GLU A 534 -10.43 26.75 -33.35
N ASN A 535 -10.06 27.88 -33.97
CA ASN A 535 -10.96 28.74 -34.75
C ASN A 535 -11.49 27.97 -35.98
N GLN A 536 -12.35 26.97 -35.78
CA GLN A 536 -13.17 26.41 -36.85
C GLN A 536 -14.38 27.32 -36.99
N GLY A 537 -14.54 27.88 -38.20
CA GLY A 537 -15.38 29.03 -38.52
C GLY A 537 -16.82 29.01 -38.04
N GLU A 538 -17.45 30.17 -38.20
CA GLU A 538 -18.75 30.65 -37.73
C GLU A 538 -19.98 29.73 -37.94
N THR A 539 -19.82 28.53 -38.48
CA THR A 539 -20.88 27.57 -38.80
C THR A 539 -21.25 26.60 -37.66
N ARG A 540 -20.51 26.53 -36.55
CA ARG A 540 -20.88 25.69 -35.37
C ARG A 540 -21.57 26.43 -34.22
N ASN A 541 -21.70 27.76 -34.31
CA ASN A 541 -22.23 28.60 -33.22
C ASN A 541 -23.75 28.50 -33.01
N MET A 542 -24.51 27.89 -33.93
CA MET A 542 -25.97 27.83 -33.82
C MET A 542 -26.50 26.63 -33.01
N GLN A 543 -25.65 25.65 -32.65
CA GLN A 543 -26.04 24.50 -31.80
C GLN A 543 -25.34 24.47 -30.43
N ARG A 544 -24.33 25.32 -30.17
CA ARG A 544 -23.58 25.39 -28.89
C ARG A 544 -24.21 26.32 -27.84
N SER A 545 -25.28 27.05 -28.15
CA SER A 545 -25.81 28.15 -27.34
C SER A 545 -26.53 27.75 -26.05
N ASN A 546 -26.83 26.47 -25.81
CA ASN A 546 -27.60 26.01 -24.64
C ASN A 546 -26.82 25.16 -23.63
N LEU A 547 -25.50 24.98 -23.80
CA LEU A 547 -24.67 24.13 -22.94
C LEU A 547 -23.73 24.96 -22.05
N LYS A 548 -23.92 24.90 -20.72
CA LYS A 548 -22.98 25.46 -19.74
C LYS A 548 -21.74 24.57 -19.67
N LEU A 549 -20.72 24.87 -20.47
CA LEU A 549 -19.42 24.22 -20.35
C LEU A 549 -18.73 24.58 -19.03
N PRO A 550 -17.86 23.69 -18.49
CA PRO A 550 -17.06 23.99 -17.30
C PRO A 550 -16.20 25.24 -17.50
N ASN A 551 -15.97 26.00 -16.42
CA ASN A 551 -15.13 27.20 -16.50
C ASN A 551 -13.69 26.83 -16.90
N ARG A 552 -13.20 27.43 -17.98
CA ARG A 552 -11.84 27.22 -18.53
C ARG A 552 -10.79 28.10 -17.87
N ASP A 553 -11.17 29.01 -16.99
CA ASP A 553 -10.23 29.83 -16.25
C ASP A 553 -9.48 28.98 -15.22
N VAL A 554 -8.20 28.72 -15.51
CA VAL A 554 -7.31 27.94 -14.64
C VAL A 554 -7.17 28.57 -13.25
N ARG A 555 -7.38 29.88 -13.11
CA ARG A 555 -7.34 30.55 -11.80
C ARG A 555 -8.43 30.01 -10.87
N VAL A 556 -9.62 29.73 -11.41
CA VAL A 556 -10.71 29.12 -10.63
C VAL A 556 -10.34 27.73 -10.14
N LEU A 557 -9.68 26.92 -10.98
CA LEU A 557 -9.16 25.61 -10.58
C LEU A 557 -8.15 25.74 -9.42
N LEU A 558 -7.17 26.64 -9.57
CA LEU A 558 -6.08 26.81 -8.61
C LEU A 558 -6.54 27.45 -7.28
N GLU A 559 -7.53 28.33 -7.31
CA GLU A 559 -8.15 28.90 -6.10
C GLU A 559 -8.92 27.83 -5.31
N ASN A 560 -9.70 26.98 -5.99
CA ASN A 560 -10.43 25.90 -5.35
C ASN A 560 -9.50 24.82 -4.79
N TYR A 561 -8.40 24.57 -5.49
CA TYR A 561 -7.33 23.71 -5.00
C TYR A 561 -6.65 24.28 -3.75
N GLY A 562 -6.33 25.58 -3.76
CA GLY A 562 -5.64 26.26 -2.65
C GLY A 562 -6.45 26.39 -1.36
N LYS A 563 -7.78 26.54 -1.43
CA LYS A 563 -8.64 26.79 -0.26
C LYS A 563 -8.91 25.56 0.63
N PHE A 564 -8.85 24.35 0.06
CA PHE A 564 -9.32 23.15 0.76
C PHE A 564 -8.43 21.91 0.54
N GLU A 565 -7.34 22.01 -0.23
CA GLU A 565 -6.54 20.87 -0.71
C GLU A 565 -7.43 19.67 -1.06
N LYS A 566 -8.54 19.91 -1.80
CA LYS A 566 -9.53 18.86 -2.05
C LYS A 566 -8.83 17.72 -2.79
N GLY A 567 -8.82 16.53 -2.17
CA GLY A 567 -8.06 15.38 -2.66
C GLY A 567 -8.30 15.04 -4.13
N TYR A 568 -9.53 15.29 -4.63
CA TYR A 568 -9.90 15.02 -6.02
C TYR A 568 -9.28 15.97 -7.07
N LEU A 569 -8.71 17.12 -6.67
CA LEU A 569 -8.04 18.05 -7.60
C LEU A 569 -6.53 17.85 -7.67
N ILE A 570 -5.94 17.05 -6.76
CA ILE A 570 -4.49 16.84 -6.66
C ILE A 570 -3.89 16.36 -7.98
N PHE A 571 -4.44 15.30 -8.56
CA PHE A 571 -3.92 14.76 -9.82
C PHE A 571 -4.18 15.68 -11.00
N VAL A 572 -5.31 16.40 -11.03
CA VAL A 572 -5.57 17.40 -12.08
C VAL A 572 -4.48 18.47 -12.09
N VAL A 573 -4.12 19.01 -10.93
CA VAL A 573 -3.07 20.03 -10.82
C VAL A 573 -1.68 19.42 -11.08
N ARG A 574 -1.37 18.22 -10.59
CA ARG A 574 -0.10 17.54 -10.91
C ARG A 574 0.08 17.29 -12.40
N PHE A 575 -0.95 16.78 -13.08
CA PHE A 575 -0.95 16.58 -14.53
C PHE A 575 -0.84 17.91 -15.27
N LEU A 576 -1.49 18.97 -14.79
CA LEU A 576 -1.39 20.31 -15.37
C LEU A 576 0.07 20.78 -15.41
N PHE A 577 0.81 20.67 -14.30
CA PHE A 577 2.24 21.03 -14.26
C PHE A 577 3.08 20.14 -15.18
N GLY A 578 2.82 18.83 -15.21
CA GLY A 578 3.60 17.89 -16.02
C GLY A 578 3.35 18.00 -17.52
N LEU A 579 2.16 18.42 -17.94
CA LEU A 579 1.77 18.60 -19.34
C LEU A 579 2.36 19.87 -19.94
N ILE A 580 2.52 20.91 -19.12
CA ILE A 580 3.06 22.21 -19.52
C ILE A 580 4.56 22.18 -19.86
N ASN A 581 5.27 21.11 -19.49
CA ASN A 581 6.67 20.90 -19.86
C ASN A 581 6.86 21.07 -21.38
N GLN A 582 7.83 21.87 -21.81
CA GLN A 582 8.03 22.26 -23.22
C GLN A 582 8.34 21.06 -24.13
N GLU A 583 9.20 20.14 -23.70
CA GLU A 583 9.54 18.93 -24.47
C GLU A 583 8.31 18.04 -24.66
N ARG A 584 7.54 17.83 -23.58
CA ARG A 584 6.33 17.01 -23.60
C ARG A 584 5.18 17.67 -24.34
N THR A 585 5.00 18.98 -24.19
CA THR A 585 4.05 19.77 -24.96
C THR A 585 4.34 19.60 -26.44
N SER A 586 5.58 19.84 -26.89
CA SER A 586 5.94 19.68 -28.30
C SER A 586 5.71 18.25 -28.81
N TYR A 587 6.00 17.24 -27.98
CA TYR A 587 5.71 15.85 -28.31
C TYR A 587 4.20 15.58 -28.46
N LEU A 588 3.40 16.08 -27.52
CA LEU A 588 1.95 15.88 -27.47
C LEU A 588 1.24 16.62 -28.61
N GLU A 589 1.61 17.87 -28.89
CA GLU A 589 1.09 18.67 -30.00
C GLU A 589 1.33 17.97 -31.35
N LYS A 590 2.54 17.42 -31.57
CA LYS A 590 2.87 16.67 -32.79
C LYS A 590 2.11 15.35 -32.92
N LYS A 591 1.78 14.69 -31.81
CA LYS A 591 1.11 13.38 -31.83
C LYS A 591 -0.41 13.47 -31.85
N LEU A 592 -0.98 14.50 -31.25
CA LEU A 592 -2.43 14.71 -31.13
C LEU A 592 -2.97 15.74 -32.11
N SER A 593 -2.10 16.43 -32.87
CA SER A 593 -2.46 17.54 -33.75
C SER A 593 -3.28 18.60 -33.02
N CYS A 594 -2.86 18.97 -31.80
CA CYS A 594 -3.49 20.00 -30.98
C CYS A 594 -2.50 21.13 -30.63
N LYS A 595 -3.01 22.27 -30.15
CA LYS A 595 -2.19 23.37 -29.60
C LYS A 595 -2.40 23.51 -28.10
N ILE A 596 -1.32 23.74 -27.36
CA ILE A 596 -1.34 23.88 -25.89
C ILE A 596 -0.94 25.31 -25.51
N SER A 597 -1.79 25.97 -24.72
CA SER A 597 -1.60 27.37 -24.37
C SER A 597 -0.45 27.59 -23.38
N GLN A 598 0.58 28.33 -23.83
CA GLN A 598 1.72 28.71 -22.99
C GLN A 598 1.37 29.79 -21.95
N LYS A 599 0.22 30.48 -22.08
CA LYS A 599 -0.24 31.52 -21.15
C LYS A 599 -0.38 30.99 -19.72
N ILE A 600 -0.72 29.71 -19.58
CA ILE A 600 -0.97 29.05 -18.29
C ILE A 600 0.32 28.97 -17.45
N ARG A 601 1.51 28.94 -18.09
CA ARG A 601 2.80 29.01 -17.37
C ARG A 601 2.91 30.26 -16.51
N LEU A 602 2.48 31.40 -17.04
CA LEU A 602 2.52 32.66 -16.31
C LEU A 602 1.49 32.68 -15.17
N GLU A 603 0.29 32.13 -15.40
CA GLU A 603 -0.74 32.03 -14.37
C GLU A 603 -0.32 31.09 -13.22
N LEU A 604 0.36 29.97 -13.51
CA LEU A 604 0.94 29.10 -12.48
C LEU A 604 1.99 29.83 -11.64
N LEU A 605 2.89 30.61 -12.25
CA LEU A 605 3.88 31.39 -11.50
C LEU A 605 3.22 32.44 -10.60
N LYS A 606 2.23 33.17 -11.11
CA LYS A 606 1.45 34.15 -10.32
C LYS A 606 0.74 33.48 -9.14
N TRP A 607 0.17 32.30 -9.36
CA TRP A 607 -0.48 31.54 -8.29
C TRP A 607 0.51 31.08 -7.21
N ILE A 608 1.70 30.60 -7.61
CA ILE A 608 2.77 30.23 -6.67
C ILE A 608 3.24 31.45 -5.87
N GLU A 609 3.44 32.59 -6.52
CA GLU A 609 3.80 33.85 -5.87
C GLU A 609 2.75 34.29 -4.84
N ALA A 610 1.46 34.22 -5.21
CA ALA A 610 0.36 34.52 -4.29
C ALA A 610 0.34 33.57 -3.09
N LYS A 611 0.58 32.27 -3.31
CA LYS A 611 0.65 31.26 -2.24
C LYS A 611 1.85 31.50 -1.31
N ALA A 612 2.99 31.91 -1.85
CA ALA A 612 4.16 32.28 -1.06
C ALA A 612 3.88 33.52 -0.17
N LYS A 613 3.21 34.54 -0.71
CA LYS A 613 2.79 35.73 0.04
C LYS A 613 1.77 35.40 1.14
N ALA A 614 0.81 34.51 0.86
CA ALA A 614 -0.18 34.07 1.85
C ALA A 614 0.47 33.29 3.02
N LYS A 615 1.45 32.43 2.73
CA LYS A 615 2.17 31.66 3.75
C LYS A 615 3.05 32.51 4.68
N MET A 616 3.49 33.69 4.24
CA MET A 616 4.14 34.67 5.13
C MET A 616 3.19 35.21 6.21
N LEU A 617 1.88 35.12 6.00
CA LEU A 617 0.83 35.68 6.86
C LEU A 617 0.08 34.63 7.70
N GLN A 618 0.15 33.33 7.35
CA GLN A 618 -0.54 32.24 8.07
C GLN A 618 0.27 30.93 8.13
N ILE A 619 0.00 30.12 9.15
CA ILE A 619 0.47 28.72 9.30
C ILE A 619 -0.46 27.82 8.48
N GLU A 620 -0.30 27.82 7.15
CA GLU A 620 -1.12 27.03 6.19
C GLU A 620 -0.29 25.93 5.49
N PRO A 621 -0.92 24.95 4.78
CA PRO A 621 -0.50 23.53 4.69
C PRO A 621 0.83 23.22 3.96
N SER A 622 1.20 21.93 3.96
CA SER A 622 2.52 21.43 3.58
C SER A 622 2.98 21.89 2.19
N GLN A 623 4.18 22.50 2.10
CA GLN A 623 4.85 22.85 0.83
C GLN A 623 5.09 21.64 -0.08
N LEU A 624 5.05 20.44 0.51
CA LEU A 624 5.36 19.17 -0.15
C LEU A 624 4.47 18.92 -1.38
N GLU A 625 3.20 19.28 -1.35
CA GLU A 625 2.32 19.05 -2.49
C GLU A 625 2.71 19.93 -3.70
N LEU A 626 3.11 21.18 -3.47
CA LEU A 626 3.65 22.02 -4.52
C LEU A 626 4.94 21.42 -5.10
N PHE A 627 5.76 20.77 -4.28
CA PHE A 627 6.99 20.11 -4.73
C PHE A 627 6.69 18.94 -5.66
N TYR A 628 5.63 18.16 -5.40
CA TYR A 628 5.16 17.15 -6.34
C TYR A 628 4.75 17.75 -7.69
N CYS A 629 4.04 18.88 -7.70
CA CYS A 629 3.68 19.60 -8.92
C CYS A 629 4.92 20.11 -9.68
N LEU A 630 5.86 20.76 -9.00
CA LEU A 630 7.11 21.25 -9.59
C LEU A 630 7.96 20.09 -10.14
N TYR A 631 8.00 18.97 -9.41
CA TYR A 631 8.66 17.76 -9.86
C TYR A 631 7.98 17.15 -11.10
N GLU A 632 6.66 17.18 -11.26
CA GLU A 632 6.03 16.72 -12.50
C GLU A 632 6.47 17.54 -13.73
N MET A 633 6.82 18.82 -13.56
CA MET A 633 7.24 19.71 -14.64
C MET A 633 8.66 19.42 -15.16
N GLN A 634 9.60 18.98 -14.31
CA GLN A 634 10.99 18.65 -14.68
C GLN A 634 11.73 19.75 -15.48
N GLU A 635 11.41 21.03 -15.28
CA GLU A 635 12.13 22.17 -15.88
C GLU A 635 12.79 23.03 -14.81
N GLU A 636 14.12 22.94 -14.71
CA GLU A 636 14.94 23.63 -13.70
C GLU A 636 14.68 25.15 -13.69
N ASP A 637 14.69 25.82 -14.85
CA ASP A 637 14.47 27.28 -14.94
C ASP A 637 13.12 27.75 -14.40
N PHE A 638 12.07 26.94 -14.55
CA PHE A 638 10.76 27.26 -13.99
C PHE A 638 10.75 27.02 -12.48
N VAL A 639 11.30 25.88 -12.05
CA VAL A 639 11.38 25.50 -10.64
C VAL A 639 12.20 26.55 -9.88
N GLN A 640 13.32 27.02 -10.43
CA GLN A 640 14.13 28.07 -9.84
C GLN A 640 13.35 29.36 -9.60
N ARG A 641 12.57 29.81 -10.58
CA ARG A 641 11.71 30.99 -10.42
C ARG A 641 10.61 30.78 -9.39
N ALA A 642 9.97 29.61 -9.40
CA ALA A 642 8.92 29.25 -8.44
C ALA A 642 9.46 29.16 -7.00
N MET A 643 10.62 28.54 -6.82
CA MET A 643 11.29 28.37 -5.54
C MET A 643 11.86 29.69 -5.01
N GLY A 644 12.18 30.65 -5.87
CA GLY A 644 12.62 32.00 -5.50
C GLY A 644 11.61 32.79 -4.65
N TYR A 645 10.33 32.42 -4.65
CA TYR A 645 9.32 33.05 -3.79
C TYR A 645 9.32 32.52 -2.34
N PHE A 646 10.04 31.43 -2.04
CA PHE A 646 10.03 30.78 -0.73
C PHE A 646 11.41 30.88 -0.04
N PRO A 647 11.72 31.99 0.65
CA PRO A 647 12.97 32.12 1.40
C PRO A 647 13.04 31.18 2.61
N LYS A 648 11.89 30.68 3.08
CA LYS A 648 11.79 29.74 4.20
C LYS A 648 11.06 28.48 3.74
N ILE A 649 11.73 27.35 3.88
CA ILE A 649 11.21 26.05 3.48
C ILE A 649 11.05 25.17 4.73
N GLU A 650 9.83 24.70 4.98
CA GLU A 650 9.53 23.75 6.06
C GLU A 650 8.73 22.58 5.49
N ILE A 651 9.34 21.40 5.53
CA ILE A 651 8.81 20.18 4.92
C ILE A 651 8.86 19.04 5.92
N LYS A 652 7.75 18.30 5.96
CA LYS A 652 7.66 17.03 6.66
C LYS A 652 7.83 15.90 5.65
N LEU A 653 8.86 15.09 5.81
CA LEU A 653 9.19 13.98 4.93
C LEU A 653 8.67 12.69 5.55
N SER A 654 8.05 11.84 4.75
CA SER A 654 7.49 10.55 5.21
C SER A 654 7.85 9.39 4.30
N THR A 655 7.98 9.65 3.00
CA THR A 655 8.20 8.64 1.95
C THR A 655 9.50 8.88 1.20
N ARG A 656 10.02 7.86 0.51
CA ARG A 656 11.21 8.00 -0.34
C ARG A 656 10.97 9.05 -1.43
N MET A 657 9.77 9.09 -1.98
CA MET A 657 9.41 10.06 -3.00
C MET A 657 9.40 11.49 -2.45
N ASP A 658 9.01 11.71 -1.19
CA ASP A 658 9.11 13.03 -0.55
C ASP A 658 10.56 13.54 -0.55
N HIS A 659 11.53 12.64 -0.29
CA HIS A 659 12.96 12.99 -0.37
C HIS A 659 13.37 13.34 -1.80
N VAL A 660 12.95 12.56 -2.81
CA VAL A 660 13.31 12.80 -4.22
C VAL A 660 12.76 14.13 -4.72
N VAL A 661 11.47 14.41 -4.49
CA VAL A 661 10.85 15.68 -4.94
C VAL A 661 11.41 16.88 -4.19
N SER A 662 11.72 16.71 -2.89
CA SER A 662 12.31 17.77 -2.07
C SER A 662 13.74 18.07 -2.48
N SER A 663 14.57 17.05 -2.74
CA SER A 663 15.93 17.25 -3.25
C SER A 663 15.90 18.04 -4.55
N PHE A 664 15.07 17.63 -5.51
CA PHE A 664 14.93 18.32 -6.80
C PHE A 664 14.52 19.79 -6.65
N CYS A 665 13.56 20.11 -5.76
CA CYS A 665 13.11 21.49 -5.57
C CYS A 665 14.14 22.33 -4.79
N ILE A 666 14.80 21.75 -3.77
CA ILE A 666 15.79 22.43 -2.94
C ILE A 666 17.06 22.71 -3.74
N GLU A 667 17.53 21.76 -4.56
CA GLU A 667 18.66 21.94 -5.50
C GLU A 667 18.45 23.10 -6.47
N ASN A 668 17.19 23.41 -6.78
CA ASN A 668 16.82 24.52 -7.64
C ASN A 668 16.43 25.79 -6.85
N CYS A 669 16.69 25.87 -5.54
CA CYS A 669 16.41 27.07 -4.75
C CYS A 669 17.71 27.83 -4.45
N HIS A 670 17.84 29.06 -4.97
CA HIS A 670 19.06 29.89 -4.84
C HIS A 670 18.95 31.02 -3.80
N HIS A 671 17.76 31.31 -3.29
CA HIS A 671 17.47 32.43 -2.39
C HIS A 671 16.85 31.96 -1.06
N MET A 672 17.39 30.87 -0.50
CA MET A 672 16.83 30.23 0.69
C MET A 672 17.56 30.77 1.93
N GLU A 673 16.83 31.25 2.92
CA GLU A 673 17.38 31.75 4.19
C GLU A 673 17.34 30.68 5.28
N SER A 674 16.29 29.85 5.27
CA SER A 674 16.01 28.84 6.30
C SER A 674 15.43 27.57 5.70
N LEU A 675 16.02 26.42 6.06
CA LEU A 675 15.57 25.10 5.66
C LEU A 675 15.26 24.25 6.89
N SER A 676 14.02 23.75 6.97
CA SER A 676 13.58 22.81 8.00
C SER A 676 13.04 21.53 7.36
N LEU A 677 13.74 20.42 7.57
CA LEU A 677 13.31 19.09 7.15
C LEU A 677 13.04 18.27 8.41
N ARG A 678 11.80 17.82 8.60
CA ARG A 678 11.42 16.95 9.74
C ARG A 678 10.85 15.63 9.22
N LEU A 679 11.21 14.50 9.81
CA LEU A 679 10.61 13.20 9.51
C LEU A 679 9.39 13.01 10.42
N LEU A 680 8.31 12.47 9.87
CA LEU A 680 7.20 11.95 10.68
C LEU A 680 7.58 10.54 11.13
N HIS A 681 7.93 10.38 12.40
CA HIS A 681 7.91 9.06 13.02
C HIS A 681 6.45 8.61 13.13
N ASN A 682 6.06 7.59 12.37
CA ASN A 682 4.94 6.75 12.78
C ASN A 682 5.46 5.92 13.96
N SER A 683 5.44 6.46 15.18
CA SER A 683 5.39 5.57 16.33
C SER A 683 4.04 4.87 16.27
N SER A 684 4.05 3.55 16.13
CA SER A 684 2.90 2.70 16.47
C SER A 684 2.55 2.99 17.92
N LYS A 685 1.63 3.93 18.15
CA LYS A 685 1.09 4.24 19.49
C LYS A 685 0.25 3.10 20.09
N GLU A 686 0.28 1.91 19.48
CA GLU A 686 -0.54 0.75 19.85
C GLU A 686 0.31 -0.48 20.20
N GLU A 687 1.65 -0.41 20.20
CA GLU A 687 2.53 -1.52 20.59
C GLU A 687 3.06 -1.41 22.04
N GLU A 688 2.75 -0.33 22.77
CA GLU A 688 3.15 -0.16 24.19
C GLU A 688 2.08 -0.63 25.20
N GLU A 689 0.91 -1.13 24.75
CA GLU A 689 -0.20 -1.55 25.65
C GLU A 689 -0.42 -3.08 25.75
N GLU A 690 0.36 -3.93 25.06
CA GLU A 690 0.20 -5.41 25.11
C GLU A 690 1.34 -6.18 25.83
N GLU A 691 2.27 -5.52 26.53
CA GLU A 691 3.37 -6.19 27.27
C GLU A 691 3.21 -6.21 28.81
N GLU A 692 2.02 -5.97 29.38
CA GLU A 692 1.81 -6.04 30.85
C GLU A 692 1.12 -7.31 31.38
N GLU A 693 0.67 -8.25 30.54
CA GLU A 693 0.04 -9.50 31.03
C GLU A 693 0.73 -10.75 30.46
N GLU A 694 1.96 -11.07 30.91
CA GLU A 694 2.46 -12.47 30.89
C GLU A 694 3.85 -12.66 31.55
N LYS A 695 4.09 -12.24 32.80
CA LYS A 695 5.23 -12.76 33.60
C LYS A 695 4.96 -12.76 35.11
N GLU A 696 4.20 -13.74 35.59
CA GLU A 696 4.39 -14.29 36.93
C GLU A 696 4.56 -15.80 36.81
N GLU A 697 5.79 -16.30 36.98
CA GLU A 697 6.14 -17.47 37.79
C GLU A 697 7.62 -17.90 37.59
N GLU A 698 8.31 -18.10 38.73
CA GLU A 698 9.56 -18.84 38.97
C GLU A 698 10.93 -18.30 38.48
N VAL A 699 12.08 -18.36 39.18
CA VAL A 699 12.56 -18.74 40.53
C VAL A 699 14.03 -18.23 40.67
N GLN A 700 14.38 -17.67 41.84
CA GLN A 700 15.65 -17.63 42.62
C GLN A 700 17.09 -17.40 42.03
N HIS A 701 17.74 -16.38 42.62
CA HIS A 701 19.13 -16.23 43.12
C HIS A 701 20.38 -16.74 42.35
N SER A 702 21.30 -15.83 41.97
CA SER A 702 22.61 -15.57 42.66
C SER A 702 23.62 -14.72 41.83
N ASP A 703 24.14 -13.67 42.48
CA ASP A 703 25.49 -13.05 42.49
C ASP A 703 26.44 -12.85 41.26
N VAL A 704 26.86 -11.56 41.13
CA VAL A 704 28.17 -10.96 40.70
C VAL A 704 28.56 -10.90 39.19
N ASN A 705 28.41 -9.69 38.61
CA ASN A 705 29.17 -8.90 37.58
C ASN A 705 30.13 -9.57 36.54
N PRO A 706 30.46 -8.96 35.35
CA PRO A 706 30.12 -7.62 34.80
C PRO A 706 29.74 -7.57 33.28
N CYS A 707 29.19 -6.43 32.84
CA CYS A 707 29.32 -5.81 31.51
C CYS A 707 29.52 -6.69 30.24
N VAL A 708 28.43 -7.16 29.62
CA VAL A 708 28.28 -7.23 28.15
C VAL A 708 26.78 -7.16 27.83
N LEU A 709 26.23 -5.96 27.64
CA LEU A 709 24.96 -5.85 26.92
C LEU A 709 25.26 -6.09 25.44
N SER A 710 25.14 -7.36 25.06
CA SER A 710 24.98 -7.80 23.70
C SER A 710 23.61 -7.27 23.25
N ASP A 711 23.65 -6.31 22.34
CA ASP A 711 22.51 -5.59 21.78
C ASP A 711 21.57 -6.54 21.01
N PRO A 712 20.35 -6.85 21.50
CA PRO A 712 19.40 -7.68 20.76
C PRO A 712 18.52 -6.87 19.82
N HIS A 713 18.63 -5.53 19.78
CA HIS A 713 17.70 -4.67 19.04
C HIS A 713 18.09 -4.39 17.58
N VAL A 714 19.21 -4.92 17.08
CA VAL A 714 19.65 -4.68 15.69
C VAL A 714 19.14 -5.75 14.70
N ALA A 715 18.56 -6.87 15.16
CA ALA A 715 18.32 -8.01 14.29
C ALA A 715 16.91 -8.13 13.66
N TYR A 716 15.89 -7.36 14.07
CA TYR A 716 14.52 -7.55 13.55
C TYR A 716 13.82 -6.32 12.95
N SER A 717 14.48 -5.15 12.87
CA SER A 717 13.92 -3.94 12.22
C SER A 717 14.61 -3.58 10.90
N GLN A 718 14.82 -4.56 10.01
CA GLN A 718 15.17 -4.28 8.60
C GLN A 718 13.98 -3.79 7.74
N ARG A 719 12.82 -3.51 8.35
CA ARG A 719 11.64 -3.01 7.63
C ARG A 719 11.62 -1.48 7.62
N LEU A 720 12.17 -0.91 6.55
CA LEU A 720 11.95 0.47 6.05
C LEU A 720 11.92 1.58 7.12
N VAL A 721 12.89 1.59 8.04
CA VAL A 721 13.25 2.86 8.68
C VAL A 721 13.92 3.70 7.59
N ASN A 722 13.22 4.74 7.11
CA ASN A 722 13.69 5.65 6.07
C ASN A 722 14.92 6.44 6.57
N TYR A 723 16.09 5.82 6.61
CA TYR A 723 17.34 6.53 6.84
C TYR A 723 17.54 7.53 5.69
N LEU A 724 17.91 8.77 6.03
CA LEU A 724 18.53 9.65 5.05
C LEU A 724 19.83 8.96 4.62
N THR A 725 19.79 8.22 3.50
CA THR A 725 20.98 7.54 3.00
C THR A 725 22.06 8.55 2.68
N SER A 726 23.34 8.15 2.78
CA SER A 726 24.47 9.04 2.48
C SER A 726 24.38 9.68 1.08
N SER A 727 23.75 9.00 0.11
CA SER A 727 23.48 9.55 -1.22
C SER A 727 22.42 10.67 -1.20
N ILE A 728 21.34 10.51 -0.42
CA ILE A 728 20.30 11.54 -0.28
C ILE A 728 20.87 12.75 0.48
N CYS A 729 21.63 12.51 1.55
CA CYS A 729 22.36 13.57 2.27
C CYS A 729 23.27 14.37 1.33
N ARG A 730 24.02 13.71 0.44
CA ARG A 730 24.90 14.42 -0.51
C ARG A 730 24.15 15.34 -1.46
N GLY A 731 23.00 14.92 -1.99
CA GLY A 731 22.17 15.76 -2.87
C GLY A 731 21.56 16.96 -2.13
N ILE A 732 21.05 16.73 -0.92
CA ILE A 732 20.47 17.82 -0.11
C ILE A 732 21.56 18.78 0.39
N PHE A 733 22.72 18.26 0.79
CA PHE A 733 23.77 19.06 1.43
C PHE A 733 24.65 19.80 0.43
N SER A 734 24.75 19.39 -0.84
CA SER A 734 25.46 20.19 -1.86
C SER A 734 24.89 21.60 -1.94
N VAL A 735 23.56 21.73 -1.83
CA VAL A 735 22.85 23.02 -1.85
C VAL A 735 23.27 23.95 -0.70
N LEU A 736 23.70 23.41 0.44
CA LEU A 736 24.15 24.24 1.57
C LEU A 736 25.43 25.03 1.26
N SER A 737 26.22 24.58 0.27
CA SER A 737 27.44 25.26 -0.18
C SER A 737 27.16 26.26 -1.30
N ASP A 738 26.14 26.00 -2.12
CA ASP A 738 25.77 26.83 -3.28
C ASP A 738 24.82 27.97 -2.90
N ASN A 739 24.07 27.82 -1.79
CA ASN A 739 23.10 28.82 -1.34
C ASN A 739 23.70 29.77 -0.30
N TRP A 740 24.21 30.91 -0.78
CA TRP A 740 24.89 31.91 0.04
C TRP A 740 23.99 32.58 1.09
N ASN A 741 22.66 32.58 0.89
CA ASN A 741 21.69 33.17 1.82
C ASN A 741 21.30 32.24 2.98
N LEU A 742 21.60 30.95 2.87
CA LEU A 742 21.13 29.96 3.82
C LEU A 742 21.93 30.05 5.11
N THR A 743 21.24 30.42 6.20
CA THR A 743 21.86 30.61 7.51
C THR A 743 21.27 29.73 8.60
N GLU A 744 20.11 29.11 8.35
CA GLU A 744 19.39 28.29 9.30
C GLU A 744 19.09 26.91 8.71
N LEU A 745 19.48 25.85 9.43
CA LEU A 745 19.22 24.47 9.05
C LEU A 745 18.65 23.71 10.25
N ASN A 746 17.41 23.23 10.12
CA ASN A 746 16.76 22.36 11.08
C ASN A 746 16.56 20.97 10.47
N LEU A 747 17.23 19.97 11.02
CA LEU A 747 17.07 18.56 10.66
C LEU A 747 16.56 17.73 11.83
N SER A 748 15.93 18.36 12.84
CA SER A 748 15.51 17.66 14.05
C SER A 748 14.38 16.66 13.77
N GLY A 749 14.41 15.53 14.47
CA GLY A 749 13.46 14.43 14.32
C GLY A 749 13.71 13.57 13.09
N ASN A 750 14.92 13.60 12.51
CA ASN A 750 15.30 12.81 11.35
C ASN A 750 16.19 11.61 11.71
N THR A 751 16.24 10.59 10.87
CA THR A 751 17.16 9.44 11.01
C THR A 751 18.47 9.72 10.25
N LEU A 752 19.13 10.83 10.59
CA LEU A 752 20.38 11.24 9.93
C LEU A 752 21.52 10.26 10.19
N GLY A 753 21.68 9.86 11.46
CA GLY A 753 22.73 8.96 11.92
C GLY A 753 24.15 9.52 11.74
N ASP A 754 25.13 8.81 12.29
CA ASP A 754 26.54 9.23 12.21
C ASP A 754 27.08 9.31 10.76
N PRO A 755 26.72 8.41 9.82
CA PRO A 755 27.16 8.52 8.43
C PRO A 755 26.64 9.79 7.73
N GLY A 756 25.36 10.14 7.93
CA GLY A 756 24.78 11.37 7.40
C GLY A 756 25.39 12.61 8.04
N MET A 757 25.67 12.55 9.35
CA MET A 757 26.33 13.64 10.07
C MET A 757 27.75 13.89 9.58
N LYS A 758 28.49 12.84 9.20
CA LYS A 758 29.81 12.98 8.60
C LYS A 758 29.76 13.81 7.31
N VAL A 759 28.82 13.52 6.42
CA VAL A 759 28.62 14.29 5.18
C VAL A 759 28.25 15.74 5.51
N LEU A 760 27.35 15.96 6.48
CA LEU A 760 26.99 17.31 6.90
C LEU A 760 28.21 18.08 7.43
N CYS A 761 29.06 17.47 8.25
CA CYS A 761 30.28 18.09 8.75
C CYS A 761 31.24 18.47 7.62
N GLU A 762 31.44 17.61 6.63
CA GLU A 762 32.25 17.90 5.44
C GLU A 762 31.71 19.11 4.67
N THR A 763 30.38 19.24 4.56
CA THR A 763 29.72 20.39 3.94
C THR A 763 29.83 21.66 4.77
N LEU A 764 29.64 21.60 6.09
CA LEU A 764 29.74 22.74 7.00
C LEU A 764 31.15 23.34 7.05
N GLN A 765 32.17 22.58 6.66
CA GLN A 765 33.55 23.04 6.56
C GLN A 765 33.85 23.74 5.23
N GLN A 766 32.95 23.66 4.24
CA GLN A 766 33.13 24.35 2.97
C GLN A 766 33.00 25.88 3.16
N PRO A 767 33.83 26.69 2.49
CA PRO A 767 33.83 28.14 2.66
C PRO A 767 32.51 28.79 2.21
N GLY A 768 31.82 28.19 1.23
CA GLY A 768 30.52 28.64 0.74
C GLY A 768 29.36 28.42 1.73
N CYS A 769 29.52 27.51 2.69
CA CYS A 769 28.47 27.21 3.66
C CYS A 769 28.31 28.35 4.68
N ASN A 770 27.12 28.93 4.80
CA ASN A 770 26.82 30.08 5.66
C ASN A 770 25.93 29.77 6.87
N ILE A 771 25.77 28.48 7.21
CA ILE A 771 24.95 28.05 8.34
C ILE A 771 25.45 28.66 9.65
N ARG A 772 24.54 29.36 10.33
CA ARG A 772 24.73 30.01 11.63
C ARG A 772 23.98 29.30 12.73
N ARG A 773 22.81 28.72 12.42
CA ARG A 773 21.98 27.98 13.37
C ARG A 773 21.72 26.58 12.83
N LEU A 774 22.06 25.58 13.64
CA LEU A 774 21.93 24.18 13.29
C LEU A 774 21.19 23.43 14.39
N TRP A 775 20.05 22.84 14.04
CA TRP A 775 19.26 22.01 14.96
C TRP A 775 19.24 20.56 14.50
N LEU A 776 19.73 19.67 15.36
CA LEU A 776 19.91 18.24 15.12
C LEU A 776 19.30 17.42 16.27
N GLY A 777 18.21 17.91 16.86
CA GLY A 777 17.55 17.21 17.95
C GLY A 777 16.94 15.89 17.49
N GLN A 778 17.09 14.79 18.24
CA GLN A 778 16.52 13.48 17.89
C GLN A 778 16.93 13.02 16.47
N CYS A 779 18.24 12.95 16.22
CA CYS A 779 18.83 12.66 14.92
C CYS A 779 19.45 11.25 14.79
N CYS A 780 19.28 10.39 15.81
CA CYS A 780 19.95 9.11 15.96
C CYS A 780 21.49 9.24 15.93
N LEU A 781 22.04 10.32 16.51
CA LEU A 781 23.48 10.54 16.59
C LEU A 781 24.09 9.85 17.82
N SER A 782 25.31 9.36 17.66
CA SER A 782 26.10 8.76 18.75
C SER A 782 27.37 9.56 19.04
N HIS A 783 28.13 9.14 20.05
CA HIS A 783 29.45 9.71 20.37
C HIS A 783 30.42 9.75 19.17
N GLN A 784 30.25 8.89 18.16
CA GLN A 784 31.15 8.80 17.01
C GLN A 784 31.16 10.07 16.16
N CYS A 785 30.03 10.78 16.05
CA CYS A 785 29.97 12.02 15.26
C CYS A 785 30.59 13.22 15.98
N CYS A 786 30.77 13.18 17.31
CA CYS A 786 31.25 14.31 18.11
C CYS A 786 32.66 14.78 17.70
N PHE A 787 33.51 13.88 17.22
CA PHE A 787 34.82 14.26 16.68
C PHE A 787 34.69 15.13 15.42
N SER A 788 33.81 14.76 14.49
CA SER A 788 33.57 15.54 13.28
C SER A 788 32.93 16.90 13.59
N ILE A 789 31.99 16.94 14.54
CA ILE A 789 31.38 18.19 15.01
C ILE A 789 32.44 19.10 15.67
N SER A 790 33.33 18.53 16.49
CA SER A 790 34.45 19.24 17.12
C SER A 790 35.38 19.88 16.07
N SER A 791 35.64 19.17 14.97
CA SER A 791 36.38 19.69 13.83
C SER A 791 35.65 20.85 13.14
N VAL A 792 34.32 20.77 12.98
CA VAL A 792 33.49 21.89 12.47
C VAL A 792 33.61 23.09 13.41
N LEU A 793 33.45 22.91 14.72
CA LEU A 793 33.52 24.01 15.70
C LEU A 793 34.87 24.71 15.76
N SER A 794 35.96 23.98 15.44
CA SER A 794 37.31 24.53 15.43
C SER A 794 37.60 25.37 14.18
N ASN A 795 37.00 25.01 13.04
CA ASN A 795 37.31 25.57 11.72
C ASN A 795 36.23 26.52 11.18
N ASN A 796 34.97 26.38 11.61
CA ASN A 796 33.84 27.20 11.16
C ASN A 796 33.55 28.32 12.17
N GLN A 797 33.80 29.57 11.77
CA GLN A 797 33.59 30.77 12.58
C GLN A 797 32.16 31.35 12.49
N LYS A 798 31.31 30.76 11.64
CA LYS A 798 29.96 31.25 11.33
C LYS A 798 28.90 30.65 12.25
N LEU A 799 29.09 29.41 12.73
CA LEU A 799 28.13 28.71 13.57
C LEU A 799 28.03 29.38 14.96
N VAL A 800 26.84 29.87 15.30
CA VAL A 800 26.55 30.56 16.57
C VAL A 800 25.58 29.79 17.47
N GLU A 801 24.87 28.82 16.92
CA GLU A 801 23.82 28.08 17.60
C GLU A 801 23.80 26.62 17.14
N LEU A 802 23.87 25.70 18.11
CA LEU A 802 23.89 24.27 17.87
C LEU A 802 22.98 23.55 18.88
N ASP A 803 22.07 22.74 18.39
CA ASP A 803 21.23 21.85 19.20
C ASP A 803 21.51 20.39 18.82
N LEU A 804 21.92 19.59 19.81
CA LEU A 804 22.17 18.15 19.69
C LEU A 804 21.27 17.33 20.63
N SER A 805 20.19 17.91 21.13
CA SER A 805 19.33 17.29 22.14
C SER A 805 18.74 15.94 21.69
N HIS A 806 18.37 15.07 22.63
CA HIS A 806 17.77 13.76 22.37
C HIS A 806 18.63 12.86 21.45
N ASN A 807 19.96 12.90 21.61
CA ASN A 807 20.90 12.00 20.93
C ASN A 807 21.80 11.33 21.96
N ALA A 808 22.11 10.05 21.78
CA ALA A 808 22.92 9.26 22.71
C ALA A 808 24.43 9.55 22.58
N LEU A 809 24.83 10.80 22.86
CA LEU A 809 26.21 11.25 22.75
C LEU A 809 27.09 10.73 23.89
N GLY A 810 26.55 10.65 25.10
CA GLY A 810 27.27 10.21 26.30
C GLY A 810 28.46 11.09 26.69
N ASP A 811 29.06 10.81 27.84
CA ASP A 811 30.15 11.62 28.40
C ASP A 811 31.40 11.65 27.49
N PHE A 812 31.70 10.53 26.83
CA PHE A 812 32.81 10.45 25.89
C PHE A 812 32.61 11.36 24.68
N GLY A 813 31.39 11.41 24.13
CA GLY A 813 31.05 12.32 23.03
C GLY A 813 31.23 13.79 23.42
N ILE A 814 30.80 14.16 24.64
CA ILE A 814 30.99 15.52 25.16
C ILE A 814 32.46 15.87 25.34
N ARG A 815 33.28 14.95 25.85
CA ARG A 815 34.73 15.15 25.95
C ARG A 815 35.34 15.50 24.59
N LEU A 816 34.95 14.80 23.52
CA LEU A 816 35.40 15.08 22.15
C LEU A 816 34.89 16.44 21.65
N LEU A 817 33.62 16.75 21.90
CA LEU A 817 33.00 18.02 21.52
C LEU A 817 33.68 19.22 22.19
N CYS A 818 34.03 19.07 23.47
CA CYS A 818 34.73 20.09 24.26
C CYS A 818 36.11 20.44 23.70
N VAL A 819 36.79 19.55 22.99
CA VAL A 819 38.05 19.88 22.29
C VAL A 819 37.84 21.05 21.32
N GLY A 820 36.79 21.00 20.50
CA GLY A 820 36.46 22.03 19.52
C GLY A 820 35.84 23.28 20.14
N LEU A 821 35.03 23.12 21.19
CA LEU A 821 34.48 24.27 21.93
C LEU A 821 35.57 25.11 22.62
N ARG A 822 36.69 24.50 23.03
CA ARG A 822 37.83 25.24 23.61
C ARG A 822 38.68 25.96 22.56
N HIS A 823 38.45 25.72 21.27
CA HIS A 823 39.24 26.33 20.22
C HIS A 823 39.01 27.85 20.14
N LEU A 824 40.08 28.62 19.91
CA LEU A 824 40.06 30.10 19.92
C LEU A 824 39.09 30.70 18.87
N PHE A 825 38.88 30.00 17.76
CA PHE A 825 38.00 30.46 16.68
C PHE A 825 36.54 30.01 16.82
N CYS A 826 36.20 29.29 17.90
CA CYS A 826 34.83 28.87 18.15
C CYS A 826 33.94 30.07 18.53
N ASN A 827 32.95 30.38 17.68
CA ASN A 827 32.01 31.48 17.86
C ASN A 827 30.63 31.02 18.37
N LEU A 828 30.54 29.79 18.88
CA LEU A 828 29.29 29.21 19.33
C LEU A 828 28.78 29.96 20.58
N LYS A 829 27.56 30.51 20.50
CA LYS A 829 26.93 31.29 21.58
C LYS A 829 25.91 30.50 22.36
N LYS A 830 25.25 29.54 21.72
CA LYS A 830 24.20 28.70 22.32
C LYS A 830 24.43 27.24 21.99
N LEU A 831 24.33 26.41 23.02
CA LEU A 831 24.45 24.96 22.91
C LEU A 831 23.33 24.28 23.71
N TRP A 832 22.60 23.38 23.05
CA TRP A 832 21.67 22.46 23.71
C TRP A 832 22.21 21.03 23.64
N LEU A 833 22.23 20.40 24.81
CA LEU A 833 22.61 19.00 25.03
C LEU A 833 21.55 18.35 25.94
N VAL A 834 20.27 18.62 25.70
CA VAL A 834 19.17 18.11 26.54
C VAL A 834 18.96 16.63 26.23
N SER A 835 18.78 15.76 27.24
CA SER A 835 18.54 14.32 27.02
C SER A 835 19.62 13.66 26.14
N CYS A 836 20.89 13.85 26.49
CA CYS A 836 22.05 13.35 25.73
C CYS A 836 22.77 12.16 26.38
N CYS A 837 22.15 11.52 27.39
CA CYS A 837 22.75 10.48 28.23
C CYS A 837 24.01 10.96 28.97
N LEU A 838 23.99 12.19 29.49
CA LEU A 838 25.13 12.79 30.19
C LEU A 838 25.06 12.52 31.69
N THR A 839 26.24 12.37 32.31
CA THR A 839 26.40 12.21 33.76
C THR A 839 27.32 13.29 34.34
N SER A 840 27.54 13.27 35.66
CA SER A 840 28.50 14.17 36.32
C SER A 840 29.93 14.12 35.74
N VAL A 841 30.32 13.02 35.07
CA VAL A 841 31.68 12.84 34.54
C VAL A 841 32.03 13.85 33.46
N CYS A 842 31.09 14.22 32.58
CA CYS A 842 31.37 15.20 31.52
C CYS A 842 31.40 16.65 32.02
N CYS A 843 31.01 16.90 33.28
CA CYS A 843 30.93 18.25 33.82
C CYS A 843 32.30 18.92 33.94
N ASP A 844 33.39 18.16 34.18
CA ASP A 844 34.75 18.72 34.20
C ASP A 844 35.15 19.27 32.82
N ASP A 845 34.86 18.51 31.76
CA ASP A 845 35.11 18.93 30.38
C ASP A 845 34.30 20.18 30.01
N LEU A 846 33.00 20.21 30.35
CA LEU A 846 32.15 21.38 30.13
C LEU A 846 32.60 22.60 30.96
N ALA A 847 32.98 22.39 32.21
CA ALA A 847 33.45 23.45 33.11
C ALA A 847 34.78 24.06 32.61
N SER A 848 35.63 23.26 31.98
CA SER A 848 36.83 23.75 31.30
C SER A 848 36.49 24.68 30.13
N VAL A 849 35.44 24.36 29.34
CA VAL A 849 34.95 25.24 28.26
C VAL A 849 34.47 26.58 28.80
N LEU A 850 33.74 26.58 29.92
CA LEU A 850 33.27 27.83 30.55
C LEU A 850 34.40 28.75 31.02
N SER A 851 35.61 28.21 31.20
CA SER A 851 36.79 28.96 31.63
C SER A 851 37.61 29.52 30.46
N THR A 852 37.56 28.89 29.29
CA THR A 852 38.40 29.25 28.13
C THR A 852 37.62 29.82 26.95
N ASN A 853 36.36 29.45 26.78
CA ASN A 853 35.51 29.94 25.69
C ASN A 853 34.77 31.22 26.14
N HIS A 854 35.01 32.31 25.44
CA HIS A 854 34.39 33.60 25.73
C HIS A 854 33.12 33.88 24.91
N SER A 855 32.79 33.02 23.96
CA SER A 855 31.64 33.16 23.06
C SER A 855 30.36 32.52 23.62
N LEU A 856 30.48 31.42 24.37
CA LEU A 856 29.35 30.64 24.87
C LEU A 856 28.63 31.39 25.98
N THR A 857 27.37 31.77 25.71
CA THR A 857 26.54 32.53 26.66
C THR A 857 25.32 31.76 27.12
N ARG A 858 24.95 30.66 26.45
CA ARG A 858 23.76 29.87 26.79
C ARG A 858 24.08 28.39 26.69
N LEU A 859 23.88 27.69 27.79
CA LEU A 859 24.12 26.26 27.90
C LEU A 859 22.90 25.58 28.52
N TYR A 860 22.33 24.61 27.80
CA TYR A 860 21.17 23.84 28.25
C TYR A 860 21.54 22.37 28.32
N LEU A 861 21.49 21.80 29.53
CA LEU A 861 21.91 20.43 29.85
C LEU A 861 20.78 19.61 30.49
N GLY A 862 19.53 20.06 30.34
CA GLY A 862 18.39 19.42 31.01
C GLY A 862 18.20 17.94 30.63
N GLU A 863 17.39 17.23 31.41
CA GLU A 863 17.06 15.82 31.18
C GLU A 863 18.31 14.92 31.09
N ASN A 864 19.34 15.22 31.90
CA ASN A 864 20.55 14.42 32.03
C ASN A 864 20.84 14.12 33.51
N ALA A 865 21.48 13.00 33.81
CA ALA A 865 21.79 12.58 35.18
C ALA A 865 23.05 13.25 35.75
N LEU A 866 23.10 14.59 35.74
CA LEU A 866 24.26 15.35 36.21
C LEU A 866 24.42 15.28 37.73
N GLY A 867 23.29 15.35 38.46
CA GLY A 867 23.27 15.35 39.92
C GLY A 867 23.96 16.55 40.57
N ASP A 868 23.99 16.55 41.90
CA ASP A 868 24.59 17.63 42.70
C ASP A 868 26.10 17.77 42.48
N SER A 869 26.81 16.66 42.27
CA SER A 869 28.26 16.65 42.01
C SER A 869 28.60 17.35 40.70
N GLY A 870 27.91 17.02 39.61
CA GLY A 870 28.12 17.62 38.30
C GLY A 870 27.81 19.11 38.29
N VAL A 871 26.69 19.52 38.92
CA VAL A 871 26.34 20.94 39.08
C VAL A 871 27.38 21.67 39.94
N GLY A 872 27.90 21.02 40.99
CA GLY A 872 29.01 21.54 41.79
C GLY A 872 30.22 21.91 40.93
N ILE A 873 30.68 21.00 40.08
CA ILE A 873 31.82 21.20 39.17
C ILE A 873 31.57 22.38 38.20
N LEU A 874 30.40 22.39 37.55
CA LEU A 874 30.01 23.47 36.63
C LEU A 874 29.98 24.82 37.35
N CYS A 875 29.41 24.84 38.55
CA CYS A 875 29.28 26.04 39.37
C CYS A 875 30.64 26.59 39.80
N GLU A 876 31.56 25.76 40.29
CA GLU A 876 32.89 26.21 40.72
C GLU A 876 33.62 26.99 39.61
N LYS A 877 33.55 26.52 38.35
CA LYS A 877 34.16 27.24 37.22
C LYS A 877 33.34 28.44 36.76
N ALA A 878 32.01 28.38 36.85
CA ALA A 878 31.14 29.51 36.53
C ALA A 878 31.30 30.71 37.50
N LYS A 879 31.94 30.53 38.66
CA LYS A 879 32.30 31.65 39.56
C LYS A 879 33.34 32.58 38.96
N ASN A 880 34.13 32.11 37.99
CA ASN A 880 35.18 32.91 37.36
C ASN A 880 34.56 34.17 36.73
N PRO A 881 35.03 35.38 37.05
CA PRO A 881 34.49 36.62 36.49
C PRO A 881 34.62 36.73 34.96
N GLN A 882 35.50 35.93 34.34
CA GLN A 882 35.63 35.85 32.88
C GLN A 882 34.60 34.92 32.21
N CYS A 883 33.77 34.23 33.00
CA CYS A 883 32.71 33.37 32.48
C CYS A 883 31.55 34.22 31.94
N ASN A 884 31.30 34.17 30.64
CA ASN A 884 30.26 34.95 29.95
C ASN A 884 28.89 34.27 29.93
N LEU A 885 28.70 33.20 30.71
CA LEU A 885 27.46 32.44 30.74
C LEU A 885 26.30 33.30 31.27
N GLN A 886 25.28 33.48 30.45
CA GLN A 886 24.08 34.28 30.74
C GLN A 886 22.87 33.42 31.06
N LYS A 887 22.76 32.23 30.45
CA LYS A 887 21.65 31.31 30.65
C LYS A 887 22.16 29.91 30.90
N LEU A 888 21.67 29.30 31.98
CA LEU A 888 21.96 27.93 32.35
C LEU A 888 20.65 27.16 32.54
N GLY A 889 20.46 26.13 31.72
CA GLY A 889 19.34 25.21 31.84
C GLY A 889 19.74 23.87 32.42
N LEU A 890 19.13 23.50 33.54
CA LEU A 890 19.36 22.26 34.28
C LEU A 890 18.02 21.60 34.66
N VAL A 891 17.06 21.67 33.74
CA VAL A 891 15.73 21.07 33.93
C VAL A 891 15.89 19.57 34.14
N ASN A 892 15.21 18.99 35.13
CA ASN A 892 15.17 17.55 35.39
C ASN A 892 16.56 16.88 35.34
N SER A 893 17.51 17.43 36.12
CA SER A 893 18.93 17.06 36.08
C SER A 893 19.41 16.27 37.31
N GLY A 894 18.47 15.78 38.13
CA GLY A 894 18.75 15.05 39.37
C GLY A 894 19.31 15.93 40.50
N ILE A 895 19.03 17.24 40.49
CA ILE A 895 19.53 18.19 41.48
C ILE A 895 18.66 18.14 42.73
N THR A 896 19.30 18.16 43.90
CA THR A 896 18.64 18.26 45.21
C THR A 896 19.03 19.55 45.93
N SER A 897 18.58 19.72 47.17
CA SER A 897 19.05 20.81 48.04
C SER A 897 20.59 20.86 48.19
N GLY A 898 21.30 19.74 48.02
CA GLY A 898 22.76 19.69 48.03
C GLY A 898 23.39 20.52 46.92
N GLY A 899 22.91 20.40 45.69
CA GLY A 899 23.37 21.17 44.54
C GLY A 899 23.03 22.66 44.63
N CYS A 900 21.98 23.03 45.37
CA CYS A 900 21.63 24.43 45.63
C CYS A 900 22.72 25.20 46.40
N VAL A 901 23.60 24.52 47.15
CA VAL A 901 24.76 25.16 47.80
C VAL A 901 25.70 25.75 46.75
N ALA A 902 26.02 24.99 45.70
CA ALA A 902 26.89 25.43 44.62
C ALA A 902 26.21 26.53 43.78
N LEU A 903 24.93 26.38 43.47
CA LEU A 903 24.13 27.39 42.77
C LEU A 903 24.05 28.71 43.55
N CYS A 904 23.84 28.66 44.86
CA CYS A 904 23.87 29.84 45.73
C CYS A 904 25.21 30.58 45.61
N SER A 905 26.32 29.85 45.60
CA SER A 905 27.65 30.46 45.46
C SER A 905 27.79 31.16 44.12
N VAL A 906 27.39 30.54 43.01
CA VAL A 906 27.42 31.16 41.67
C VAL A 906 26.52 32.40 41.58
N LEU A 907 25.30 32.34 42.13
CA LEU A 907 24.38 33.48 42.13
C LEU A 907 24.92 34.69 42.88
N SER A 908 25.78 34.46 43.89
CA SER A 908 26.42 35.53 44.66
C SER A 908 27.64 36.16 43.97
N THR A 909 28.36 35.41 43.11
CA THR A 909 29.64 35.84 42.52
C THR A 909 29.57 36.15 41.03
N ASN A 910 28.78 35.40 40.25
CA ASN A 910 28.68 35.57 38.80
C ASN A 910 27.81 36.78 38.44
N LYS A 911 28.36 37.68 37.62
CA LYS A 911 27.71 38.95 37.25
C LYS A 911 26.94 38.89 35.92
N ASN A 912 27.09 37.80 35.17
CA ASN A 912 26.57 37.63 33.82
C ASN A 912 25.31 36.76 33.76
N LEU A 913 25.12 35.87 34.74
CA LEU A 913 24.00 34.95 34.77
C LEU A 913 22.68 35.69 35.02
N THR A 914 21.77 35.59 34.05
CA THR A 914 20.46 36.26 34.05
C THR A 914 19.29 35.29 34.05
N HIS A 915 19.49 34.05 33.60
CA HIS A 915 18.43 33.04 33.54
C HIS A 915 18.93 31.71 34.11
N LEU A 916 18.14 31.13 35.00
CA LEU A 916 18.39 29.82 35.59
C LEU A 916 17.11 29.00 35.55
N TYR A 917 17.17 27.85 34.87
CA TYR A 917 16.04 26.95 34.67
C TYR A 917 16.27 25.66 35.46
N LEU A 918 15.47 25.42 36.51
CA LEU A 918 15.63 24.30 37.44
C LEU A 918 14.37 23.43 37.54
N ARG A 919 13.40 23.60 36.64
CA ARG A 919 12.15 22.83 36.61
C ARG A 919 12.42 21.32 36.74
N GLY A 920 11.59 20.61 37.51
CA GLY A 920 11.64 19.15 37.63
C GLY A 920 12.77 18.59 38.50
N ASN A 921 13.40 19.40 39.34
CA ASN A 921 14.44 18.93 40.28
C ASN A 921 13.90 18.90 41.72
N ALA A 922 14.20 17.86 42.49
CA ALA A 922 13.74 17.69 43.87
C ALA A 922 14.52 18.58 44.87
N LEU A 923 14.44 19.90 44.69
CA LEU A 923 15.18 20.88 45.48
C LEU A 923 14.65 20.99 46.92
N GLY A 924 13.33 20.88 47.08
CA GLY A 924 12.63 21.11 48.34
C GLY A 924 12.76 22.54 48.88
N ASP A 925 12.08 22.81 50.00
CA ASP A 925 12.09 24.14 50.62
C ASP A 925 13.48 24.57 51.09
N VAL A 926 14.31 23.61 51.49
CA VAL A 926 15.72 23.84 51.88
C VAL A 926 16.53 24.35 50.70
N GLY A 927 16.36 23.75 49.51
CA GLY A 927 17.04 24.19 48.30
C GLY A 927 16.64 25.62 47.92
N VAL A 928 15.35 25.94 47.96
CA VAL A 928 14.85 27.31 47.68
C VAL A 928 15.40 28.31 48.69
N LYS A 929 15.45 27.97 49.99
CA LYS A 929 16.06 28.82 51.01
C LYS A 929 17.52 29.16 50.69
N LEU A 930 18.30 28.19 50.20
CA LEU A 930 19.68 28.41 49.75
C LEU A 930 19.74 29.31 48.51
N LEU A 931 18.88 29.07 47.52
CA LEU A 931 18.81 29.94 46.33
C LEU A 931 18.45 31.38 46.70
N CYS A 932 17.46 31.59 47.58
CA CYS A 932 17.10 32.92 48.10
C CYS A 932 18.31 33.64 48.72
N LYS A 933 19.15 32.94 49.49
CA LYS A 933 20.37 33.52 50.07
C LYS A 933 21.32 34.04 49.00
N GLY A 934 21.52 33.30 47.91
CA GLY A 934 22.35 33.73 46.79
C GLY A 934 21.74 34.92 46.04
N LEU A 935 20.43 34.91 45.82
CA LEU A 935 19.70 35.96 45.10
C LEU A 935 19.59 37.29 45.87
N LEU A 936 19.67 37.24 47.21
CA LEU A 936 19.72 38.44 48.06
C LEU A 936 21.07 39.18 47.98
N HIS A 937 22.09 38.59 47.36
CA HIS A 937 23.40 39.23 47.23
C HIS A 937 23.33 40.46 46.30
N ALA A 938 23.94 41.57 46.72
CA ALA A 938 23.81 42.89 46.05
C ALA A 938 24.26 42.91 44.58
N HIS A 939 25.12 41.97 44.17
CA HIS A 939 25.66 41.87 42.82
C HIS A 939 24.94 40.85 41.93
N CYS A 940 23.94 40.13 42.46
CA CYS A 940 23.17 39.17 41.67
C CYS A 940 22.39 39.90 40.55
N LYS A 941 22.48 39.38 39.32
CA LYS A 941 21.79 39.93 38.14
C LYS A 941 20.73 38.99 37.57
N LEU A 942 20.36 37.94 38.32
CA LEU A 942 19.37 36.98 37.85
C LEU A 942 18.00 37.66 37.63
N GLN A 943 17.44 37.46 36.45
CA GLN A 943 16.16 38.03 36.00
C GLN A 943 15.06 36.98 35.91
N VAL A 944 15.41 35.74 35.56
CA VAL A 944 14.46 34.64 35.40
C VAL A 944 14.90 33.44 36.20
N LEU A 945 13.99 32.93 37.02
CA LEU A 945 14.15 31.70 37.79
C LEU A 945 12.91 30.82 37.59
N GLU A 946 13.11 29.60 37.09
CA GLU A 946 12.05 28.59 36.95
C GLU A 946 12.26 27.46 37.94
N LEU A 947 11.26 27.21 38.79
CA LEU A 947 11.22 26.22 39.86
C LEU A 947 9.95 25.36 39.78
N ASP A 948 9.37 25.19 38.59
CA ASP A 948 8.20 24.34 38.41
C ASP A 948 8.52 22.89 38.79
N ASN A 949 7.60 22.19 39.44
CA ASN A 949 7.77 20.80 39.86
C ASN A 949 9.08 20.56 40.63
N CYS A 950 9.31 21.33 41.70
CA CYS A 950 10.53 21.29 42.51
C CYS A 950 10.35 20.73 43.92
N SER A 951 9.22 20.07 44.18
CA SER A 951 8.83 19.55 45.50
C SER A 951 8.76 20.65 46.57
N LEU A 952 8.19 21.81 46.21
CA LEU A 952 8.08 22.97 47.09
C LEU A 952 6.76 22.96 47.87
N THR A 953 6.80 23.42 49.12
CA THR A 953 5.63 23.58 49.97
C THR A 953 5.38 25.04 50.36
N SER A 954 4.30 25.31 51.09
CA SER A 954 4.03 26.63 51.69
C SER A 954 5.21 27.23 52.47
N HIS A 955 6.13 26.40 52.98
CA HIS A 955 7.23 26.84 53.85
C HIS A 955 8.28 27.67 53.11
N CYS A 956 8.52 27.42 51.81
CA CYS A 956 9.46 28.23 51.04
C CYS A 956 8.92 29.63 50.71
N CYS A 957 7.59 29.81 50.71
CA CYS A 957 6.95 31.06 50.30
C CYS A 957 7.36 32.25 51.17
N TRP A 958 7.65 32.05 52.46
CA TRP A 958 8.18 33.12 53.31
C TRP A 958 9.55 33.64 52.84
N GLY A 959 10.44 32.72 52.47
CA GLY A 959 11.76 33.05 51.92
C GLY A 959 11.66 33.74 50.56
N LEU A 960 10.75 33.25 49.71
CA LEU A 960 10.45 33.87 48.41
C LEU A 960 9.83 35.26 48.56
N SER A 961 8.89 35.48 49.49
CA SER A 961 8.33 36.80 49.75
C SER A 961 9.42 37.78 50.23
N THR A 962 10.29 37.36 51.15
CA THR A 962 11.42 38.19 51.61
C THR A 962 12.37 38.52 50.45
N LEU A 963 12.61 37.56 49.57
CA LEU A 963 13.41 37.77 48.37
C LEU A 963 12.75 38.81 47.43
N LEU A 964 11.45 38.71 47.20
CA LEU A 964 10.72 39.56 46.24
C LEU A 964 10.59 41.03 46.68
N THR A 965 10.68 41.33 47.98
CA THR A 965 10.74 42.72 48.48
C THR A 965 12.12 43.34 48.37
N SER A 966 13.17 42.52 48.51
CA SER A 966 14.54 42.99 48.68
C SER A 966 15.36 42.93 47.38
N ASN A 967 15.12 41.92 46.54
CA ASN A 967 15.86 41.71 45.30
C ASN A 967 15.42 42.70 44.20
N GLN A 968 16.40 43.33 43.56
CA GLN A 968 16.16 44.36 42.55
C GLN A 968 16.33 43.86 41.10
N SER A 969 16.67 42.58 40.89
CA SER A 969 17.03 42.03 39.58
C SER A 969 15.99 41.08 38.98
N LEU A 970 15.29 40.30 39.80
CA LEU A 970 14.35 39.28 39.39
C LEU A 970 13.13 39.92 38.74
N ARG A 971 12.68 39.34 37.61
CA ARG A 971 11.56 39.83 36.80
C ARG A 971 10.56 38.73 36.50
N LYS A 972 10.98 37.46 36.45
CA LYS A 972 10.10 36.32 36.24
C LYS A 972 10.44 35.20 37.22
N LEU A 973 9.40 34.65 37.84
CA LEU A 973 9.46 33.51 38.73
C LEU A 973 8.37 32.53 38.30
N SER A 974 8.70 31.25 38.16
CA SER A 974 7.75 30.19 37.84
C SER A 974 7.78 29.14 38.94
N LEU A 975 6.62 28.82 39.51
CA LEU A 975 6.43 27.90 40.63
C LEU A 975 5.37 26.84 40.32
N GLY A 976 4.98 26.66 39.05
CA GLY A 976 3.91 25.74 38.65
C GLY A 976 4.16 24.29 39.11
N ASN A 977 3.08 23.53 39.30
CA ASN A 977 3.13 22.14 39.77
C ASN A 977 3.92 21.95 41.08
N ASN A 978 3.75 22.84 42.06
CA ASN A 978 4.24 22.67 43.43
C ASN A 978 3.07 22.74 44.43
N ASP A 979 3.23 22.11 45.59
CA ASP A 979 2.20 22.06 46.64
C ASP A 979 2.30 23.25 47.61
N LEU A 980 2.14 24.46 47.08
CA LEU A 980 2.32 25.70 47.86
C LEU A 980 1.20 25.92 48.89
N GLY A 981 0.03 25.29 48.70
CA GLY A 981 -1.17 25.50 49.51
C GLY A 981 -1.69 26.95 49.53
N ASP A 982 -2.90 27.14 50.04
CA ASP A 982 -3.56 28.46 50.09
C ASP A 982 -2.75 29.48 50.92
N LEU A 983 -2.12 29.03 52.01
CA LEU A 983 -1.28 29.88 52.86
C LEU A 983 -0.05 30.39 52.10
N GLY A 984 0.62 29.52 51.34
CA GLY A 984 1.79 29.91 50.55
C GLY A 984 1.42 30.90 49.45
N VAL A 985 0.29 30.70 48.78
CA VAL A 985 -0.24 31.62 47.77
C VAL A 985 -0.63 32.96 48.41
N MET A 986 -1.26 32.96 49.58
CA MET A 986 -1.61 34.18 50.32
C MET A 986 -0.37 35.03 50.63
N LEU A 987 0.72 34.41 51.10
CA LEU A 987 1.98 35.09 51.38
C LEU A 987 2.63 35.73 50.14
N LEU A 988 2.53 35.06 48.99
CA LEU A 988 3.00 35.61 47.71
C LEU A 988 2.09 36.74 47.22
N CYS A 989 0.77 36.59 47.32
CA CYS A 989 -0.18 37.65 46.97
C CYS A 989 0.06 38.93 47.79
N GLU A 990 0.35 38.80 49.08
CA GLU A 990 0.59 39.97 49.94
C GLU A 990 1.87 40.71 49.56
N VAL A 991 2.94 39.99 49.18
CA VAL A 991 4.18 40.63 48.74
C VAL A 991 4.02 41.33 47.39
N LEU A 992 3.23 40.76 46.48
CA LEU A 992 2.97 41.34 45.15
C LEU A 992 2.19 42.66 45.22
N LYS A 993 1.44 42.92 46.30
CA LYS A 993 0.77 44.21 46.53
C LYS A 993 1.75 45.33 46.90
N GLN A 994 2.96 44.99 47.35
CA GLN A 994 3.92 45.99 47.80
C GLN A 994 4.60 46.67 46.60
N GLN A 995 4.74 48.00 46.66
CA GLN A 995 5.38 48.78 45.58
C GLN A 995 6.86 48.43 45.33
N GLY A 996 7.50 47.71 46.25
CA GLY A 996 8.90 47.27 46.13
C GLY A 996 9.12 46.03 45.25
N CYS A 997 8.07 45.30 44.85
CA CYS A 997 8.21 44.10 44.04
C CYS A 997 8.40 44.44 42.56
N LEU A 998 9.54 44.03 41.96
CA LEU A 998 9.84 44.27 40.54
C LEU A 998 9.44 43.11 39.61
N LEU A 999 8.73 42.11 40.13
CA LEU A 999 8.32 40.94 39.38
C LEU A 999 7.27 41.33 38.32
N LYS A 1000 7.53 40.96 37.06
CA LYS A 1000 6.63 41.21 35.93
C LYS A 1000 5.75 40.01 35.60
N CYS A 1001 6.19 38.82 35.97
CA CYS A 1001 5.48 37.58 35.71
C CYS A 1001 5.73 36.60 36.85
N LEU A 1002 4.65 36.14 37.47
CA LEU A 1002 4.61 34.98 38.34
C LEU A 1002 3.74 33.95 37.63
N LYS A 1003 4.25 32.73 37.48
CA LYS A 1003 3.49 31.61 36.93
C LYS A 1003 3.36 30.50 37.97
#